data_AF-A0A1V8T3V1-F1
#
_entry.id   AF-A0A1V8T3V1-F1
#
_cell.length_a   1.000
_cell.length_b   1.000
_cell.length_c   1.000
_cell.angle_alpha   90.00
_cell.angle_beta   90.00
_cell.angle_gamma   90.00
#
_symmetry.space_group_name_H-M   'P 1'
#
loop_
_entity.id
_entity.type
_entity.pdbx_description
1 polymer ?
#
loop_
_entity_poly.entity_id
_entity_poly.type
_entity_poly.pdbx_seq_one_letter_code
_entity_poly.pdbx_strand_id
1 'polypeptide(L)'
;MVSFTRPTFKFSPPEIRLGVDDLHANGMHEDHRFDDHSMDFCELMVHDEQEAMTDGCACISVGAAKLVCKSMKLVRWPTAFQARINGAKGMWYISAPYETTKPEHLDIWIEIRKSQLKVQFRDEDMHVDTCELDRWSFDVVSWGKPLQVSENHRDFVQILEDRGVPRNTLEDLVQIGLDLCTDELASIVHYPVALTLWRHKYFARQEVARVNRMQVRGLPIEISLRTHVLVDEAGYKPPEGPILAKAVTYMVETNLQDIRSHIGAPCSSSTTVVGIADHMGQLEPGEVYFALSQPLSRGEGEDKVCSVFTGKEVLVARHPTLRGSEIQRVRCVYKPGLAHLKDVIVMSTKGQVPLASKLQGGDYDGDKFWVCADPRLVEPFRDAPILKQDGIEEFGIERDSTTLSDLAADSVGSASHAQAWLAKAFEFSLKVNMLGTITNRFYKLSYSEQTLWSPLVKSVLDLRDTIIDAPKNGYSFNHGAFNSYLKSKGFPTYGEMPPPRFQHNIESVHPNPEIDFTPATLLEAVRPPKSQHLRPRAALHIKVDVLFYVINPTIERILLHLKASLAPADKLDSDPDLEHPLRQLESLPSSFLAELKIDSHLERKVLLKALDRVNNKHWLKIWLSKSAVLPPTAAEHAAALATCFAAYDAVAPTSASWYWHSRNAPKAPSNWECFKVAVLAGEGKKKRKFMMQMAKDTVIYLKSFSESGRKVVQLVAGVKKPKRPKGCVAGIRDLENDDGGAEVDGNGEEDRET
;
A
#
# COMPACT_ATOMS: atom_id res chain seq x y z
N MET A 1 -11.98 -19.53 1.54
CA MET A 1 -11.29 -19.10 0.30
C MET A 1 -10.18 -20.10 0.03
N VAL A 2 -10.12 -20.71 -1.15
CA VAL A 2 -9.05 -21.69 -1.48
C VAL A 2 -7.75 -20.91 -1.74
N SER A 3 -6.62 -21.46 -1.31
CA SER A 3 -5.30 -20.81 -1.45
C SER A 3 -4.97 -20.60 -2.94
N PHE A 4 -4.50 -19.41 -3.31
CA PHE A 4 -3.97 -19.16 -4.65
C PHE A 4 -2.51 -19.58 -4.70
N THR A 5 -2.22 -20.69 -5.37
CA THR A 5 -0.88 -21.30 -5.46
C THR A 5 -0.40 -21.38 -6.90
N ARG A 6 0.92 -21.56 -7.06
CA ARG A 6 1.56 -21.93 -8.32
C ARG A 6 2.16 -23.33 -8.16
N PRO A 7 1.65 -24.35 -8.86
CA PRO A 7 2.26 -25.67 -8.83
C PRO A 7 3.64 -25.62 -9.48
N THR A 8 4.61 -26.34 -8.90
CA THR A 8 6.01 -26.29 -9.36
C THR A 8 6.59 -27.68 -9.61
N PHE A 9 7.39 -28.20 -8.69
CA PHE A 9 8.02 -29.50 -8.74
C PHE A 9 7.18 -30.52 -7.97
N LYS A 10 7.12 -31.77 -8.46
CA LYS A 10 6.39 -32.86 -7.81
C LYS A 10 7.41 -33.80 -7.19
N PHE A 11 7.28 -34.08 -5.91
CA PHE A 11 8.13 -35.04 -5.22
C PHE A 11 7.59 -36.46 -5.40
N SER A 12 8.50 -37.42 -5.54
CA SER A 12 8.18 -38.84 -5.39
C SER A 12 8.21 -39.21 -3.90
N PRO A 13 7.42 -40.20 -3.44
CA PRO A 13 7.34 -40.55 -2.02
C PRO A 13 8.69 -40.77 -1.30
N PRO A 14 9.71 -41.42 -1.91
CA PRO A 14 11.03 -41.59 -1.27
C PRO A 14 11.79 -40.28 -1.00
N GLU A 15 11.47 -39.20 -1.71
CA GLU A 15 12.09 -37.88 -1.55
C GLU A 15 11.48 -37.09 -0.38
N ILE A 16 10.44 -37.63 0.27
CA ILE A 16 9.66 -36.93 1.30
C ILE A 16 10.02 -37.47 2.67
N ARG A 17 10.63 -36.61 3.49
CA ARG A 17 10.93 -36.88 4.89
C ARG A 17 9.73 -36.42 5.74
N LEU A 18 8.77 -37.32 5.93
CA LEU A 18 7.54 -37.06 6.67
C LEU A 18 7.67 -37.33 8.17
N GLY A 19 6.84 -36.65 8.95
CA GLY A 19 6.69 -36.91 10.38
C GLY A 19 7.90 -36.48 11.21
N VAL A 20 8.71 -35.55 10.68
CA VAL A 20 9.81 -34.94 11.42
C VAL A 20 9.22 -34.24 12.65
N ASP A 21 9.73 -34.59 13.84
CA ASP A 21 9.29 -33.97 15.07
C ASP A 21 9.63 -32.48 15.08
N ASP A 22 8.74 -31.66 15.61
CA ASP A 22 9.06 -30.28 15.91
C ASP A 22 10.13 -30.20 16.99
N LEU A 23 10.98 -29.17 16.94
CA LEU A 23 11.81 -28.85 18.10
C LEU A 23 10.88 -28.25 19.15
N HIS A 24 11.10 -28.61 20.41
CA HIS A 24 10.29 -28.14 21.52
C HIS A 24 11.10 -27.26 22.46
N ALA A 25 10.42 -26.46 23.28
CA ALA A 25 11.05 -25.63 24.30
C ALA A 25 11.99 -26.48 25.17
N ASN A 26 13.19 -25.99 25.42
CA ASN A 26 14.25 -26.74 26.11
C ASN A 26 14.51 -26.25 27.54
N GLY A 27 13.66 -25.35 28.04
CA GLY A 27 13.72 -24.82 29.40
C GLY A 27 14.91 -23.92 29.71
N MET A 28 15.73 -23.57 28.72
CA MET A 28 16.79 -22.60 28.95
C MET A 28 16.20 -21.24 29.33
N HIS A 29 16.87 -20.55 30.23
CA HIS A 29 16.44 -19.23 30.70
C HIS A 29 16.34 -18.24 29.54
N GLU A 30 15.28 -17.45 29.56
CA GLU A 30 15.07 -16.36 28.62
C GLU A 30 16.10 -15.24 28.84
N ASP A 31 16.27 -14.41 27.81
CA ASP A 31 17.14 -13.24 27.90
C ASP A 31 16.40 -12.09 28.60
N HIS A 32 16.84 -11.78 29.83
CA HIS A 32 16.25 -10.74 30.67
C HIS A 32 16.98 -9.39 30.61
N ARG A 33 17.94 -9.22 29.67
CA ARG A 33 18.78 -8.01 29.60
C ARG A 33 18.00 -6.73 29.31
N PHE A 34 16.86 -6.84 28.66
CA PHE A 34 16.08 -5.69 28.18
C PHE A 34 14.75 -5.52 28.91
N ASP A 35 14.47 -6.38 29.91
CA ASP A 35 13.23 -6.38 30.67
C ASP A 35 13.02 -5.07 31.44
N ASP A 36 11.77 -4.62 31.52
CA ASP A 36 11.39 -3.56 32.43
C ASP A 36 11.38 -4.07 33.88
N HIS A 37 12.49 -3.86 34.58
CA HIS A 37 12.65 -4.27 35.99
C HIS A 37 11.65 -3.61 36.97
N SER A 38 10.82 -2.66 36.52
CA SER A 38 9.71 -2.14 37.33
C SER A 38 8.47 -3.02 37.29
N MET A 39 8.40 -3.96 36.35
CA MET A 39 7.30 -4.91 36.17
C MET A 39 7.64 -6.28 36.78
N ASP A 40 6.61 -7.03 37.18
CA ASP A 40 6.79 -8.39 37.69
C ASP A 40 6.78 -9.40 36.52
N PHE A 41 7.91 -10.06 36.31
CA PHE A 41 8.07 -11.15 35.34
C PHE A 41 7.80 -12.54 35.95
N CYS A 42 7.68 -12.65 37.28
CA CYS A 42 7.56 -13.93 37.99
C CYS A 42 6.20 -14.61 37.86
N GLU A 43 5.12 -13.89 37.49
CA GLU A 43 3.75 -14.42 37.55
C GLU A 43 3.20 -15.02 36.24
N LEU A 44 3.92 -15.01 35.11
CA LEU A 44 3.22 -14.99 33.80
C LEU A 44 3.75 -15.88 32.66
N MET A 45 4.89 -16.57 32.81
CA MET A 45 5.36 -17.53 31.80
C MET A 45 4.95 -18.95 32.20
N VAL A 46 3.86 -19.46 31.64
CA VAL A 46 3.55 -20.90 31.73
C VAL A 46 4.55 -21.60 30.82
N HIS A 47 5.61 -22.15 31.40
CA HIS A 47 6.54 -23.01 30.68
C HIS A 47 5.79 -24.26 30.23
N ASP A 48 5.53 -24.38 28.93
CA ASP A 48 5.07 -25.62 28.32
C ASP A 48 6.27 -26.30 27.63
N GLU A 49 6.74 -27.41 28.20
CA GLU A 49 7.79 -28.23 27.58
C GLU A 49 7.38 -28.79 26.20
N GLN A 50 6.09 -28.74 25.86
CA GLN A 50 5.53 -29.14 24.57
C GLN A 50 5.32 -27.97 23.60
N GLU A 51 5.75 -26.74 23.93
CA GLU A 51 5.65 -25.62 23.00
C GLU A 51 6.60 -25.84 21.81
N ALA A 52 6.06 -25.81 20.59
CA ALA A 52 6.81 -26.05 19.37
C ALA A 52 7.65 -24.82 18.96
N MET A 53 8.97 -24.98 18.96
CA MET A 53 9.95 -23.95 18.57
C MET A 53 10.14 -23.84 17.05
N THR A 54 9.62 -24.78 16.27
CA THR A 54 9.72 -24.81 14.80
C THR A 54 8.37 -24.74 14.09
N ASP A 55 7.30 -24.33 14.78
CA ASP A 55 5.94 -24.45 14.26
C ASP A 55 5.79 -23.82 12.86
N GLY A 56 5.49 -24.66 11.87
CA GLY A 56 5.13 -24.21 10.53
C GLY A 56 6.29 -24.13 9.55
N CYS A 57 7.53 -24.47 9.94
CA CYS A 57 8.68 -24.38 9.03
C CYS A 57 9.62 -25.59 9.03
N ALA A 58 10.19 -25.90 7.85
CA ALA A 58 11.10 -27.03 7.65
C ALA A 58 12.13 -26.78 6.54
N CYS A 59 13.06 -27.72 6.36
CA CYS A 59 14.08 -27.62 5.32
C CYS A 59 13.59 -28.17 3.97
N ILE A 60 14.07 -27.57 2.89
CA ILE A 60 14.07 -28.14 1.54
C ILE A 60 15.51 -28.27 1.04
N SER A 61 15.81 -29.36 0.33
CA SER A 61 17.10 -29.53 -0.35
C SER A 61 17.39 -28.40 -1.33
N VAL A 62 18.67 -28.07 -1.51
CA VAL A 62 19.10 -27.14 -2.57
C VAL A 62 18.77 -27.72 -3.95
N GLY A 63 18.89 -29.04 -4.13
CA GLY A 63 18.46 -29.76 -5.34
C GLY A 63 17.01 -29.46 -5.72
N ALA A 64 16.07 -29.69 -4.80
CA ALA A 64 14.66 -29.43 -5.05
C ALA A 64 14.35 -27.94 -5.20
N ALA A 65 14.95 -27.08 -4.37
CA ALA A 65 14.76 -25.63 -4.46
C ALA A 65 15.20 -25.06 -5.83
N LYS A 66 16.29 -25.59 -6.42
CA LYS A 66 16.73 -25.25 -7.78
C LYS A 66 15.67 -25.61 -8.82
N LEU A 67 15.01 -26.76 -8.70
CA LEU A 67 13.93 -27.19 -9.61
C LEU A 67 12.71 -26.29 -9.49
N VAL A 68 12.30 -25.96 -8.25
CA VAL A 68 11.22 -25.01 -7.97
C VAL A 68 11.53 -23.65 -8.61
N CYS A 69 12.72 -23.09 -8.39
CA CYS A 69 13.12 -21.79 -8.95
C CYS A 69 13.12 -21.78 -10.49
N LYS A 70 13.62 -22.86 -11.12
CA LYS A 70 13.61 -23.01 -12.58
C LYS A 70 12.20 -23.10 -13.13
N SER A 71 11.32 -23.89 -12.51
CA SER A 71 9.90 -24.02 -12.89
C SER A 71 9.17 -22.67 -12.83
N MET A 72 9.43 -21.90 -11.77
CA MET A 72 8.88 -20.56 -11.58
C MET A 72 9.55 -19.46 -12.44
N LYS A 73 10.63 -19.79 -13.17
CA LYS A 73 11.44 -18.85 -13.97
C LYS A 73 11.95 -17.65 -13.15
N LEU A 74 12.38 -17.91 -11.91
CA LEU A 74 12.91 -16.86 -11.03
C LEU A 74 14.33 -16.47 -11.44
N VAL A 75 14.55 -15.17 -11.63
CA VAL A 75 15.88 -14.60 -11.95
C VAL A 75 16.79 -14.58 -10.72
N ARG A 76 16.21 -14.29 -9.55
CA ARG A 76 16.89 -14.37 -8.25
C ARG A 76 16.26 -15.48 -7.44
N TRP A 77 17.08 -16.38 -6.94
CA TRP A 77 16.62 -17.54 -6.20
C TRP A 77 16.49 -17.19 -4.71
N PRO A 78 15.29 -17.31 -4.13
CA PRO A 78 15.04 -17.00 -2.73
C PRO A 78 15.55 -18.11 -1.83
N THR A 79 15.77 -17.81 -0.54
CA THR A 79 16.20 -18.81 0.45
C THR A 79 15.03 -19.46 1.18
N ALA A 80 13.81 -18.93 1.03
CA ALA A 80 12.60 -19.46 1.66
C ALA A 80 11.36 -19.32 0.76
N PHE A 81 10.46 -20.28 0.88
CA PHE A 81 9.21 -20.41 0.13
C PHE A 81 8.06 -20.66 1.09
N GLN A 82 6.95 -19.94 0.92
CA GLN A 82 5.69 -20.32 1.53
C GLN A 82 4.95 -21.23 0.54
N ALA A 83 4.59 -22.43 0.95
CA ALA A 83 4.01 -23.40 0.04
C ALA A 83 2.95 -24.29 0.71
N ARG A 84 2.30 -25.12 -0.10
CA ARG A 84 1.39 -26.19 0.31
C ARG A 84 1.83 -27.48 -0.39
N ILE A 85 1.67 -28.62 0.28
CA ILE A 85 2.00 -29.93 -0.31
C ILE A 85 1.24 -31.03 0.46
N ASN A 86 0.42 -31.82 -0.23
CA ASN A 86 -0.38 -32.94 0.31
C ASN A 86 -0.92 -32.79 1.76
N GLY A 87 -1.67 -31.71 2.05
CA GLY A 87 -2.22 -31.46 3.39
C GLY A 87 -1.29 -30.72 4.36
N ALA A 88 0.00 -30.57 4.02
CA ALA A 88 0.94 -29.72 4.74
C ALA A 88 0.91 -28.25 4.28
N LYS A 89 1.08 -27.34 5.23
CA LYS A 89 1.12 -25.88 5.05
C LYS A 89 2.26 -25.29 5.87
N GLY A 90 3.03 -24.40 5.25
CA GLY A 90 3.99 -23.58 5.99
C GLY A 90 5.07 -22.94 5.13
N MET A 91 6.23 -22.75 5.75
CA MET A 91 7.47 -22.27 5.14
C MET A 91 8.49 -23.40 4.92
N TRP A 92 9.22 -23.33 3.82
CA TRP A 92 10.39 -24.16 3.56
C TRP A 92 11.59 -23.29 3.23
N TYR A 93 12.71 -23.49 3.92
CA TYR A 93 13.97 -22.79 3.66
C TYR A 93 15.05 -23.76 3.18
N ILE A 94 15.97 -23.23 2.37
CA ILE A 94 17.03 -24.04 1.76
C ILE A 94 17.98 -24.57 2.85
N SER A 95 18.43 -25.81 2.70
CA SER A 95 19.32 -26.49 3.67
C SER A 95 20.79 -26.05 3.60
N ALA A 96 21.20 -25.33 2.56
CA ALA A 96 22.58 -24.89 2.32
C ALA A 96 22.60 -23.75 1.27
N PRO A 97 23.74 -23.05 1.08
CA PRO A 97 23.88 -22.11 -0.05
C PRO A 97 23.69 -22.81 -1.40
N TYR A 98 23.19 -22.06 -2.39
CA TYR A 98 22.95 -22.58 -3.75
C TYR A 98 24.22 -23.09 -4.44
N GLU A 99 25.38 -22.58 -4.02
CA GLU A 99 26.72 -22.93 -4.50
C GLU A 99 27.28 -24.23 -3.88
N THR A 100 26.55 -24.87 -2.95
CA THR A 100 26.99 -26.11 -2.32
C THR A 100 27.31 -27.21 -3.35
N THR A 101 28.38 -27.95 -3.09
CA THR A 101 28.79 -29.14 -3.87
C THR A 101 28.52 -30.44 -3.14
N LYS A 102 27.98 -30.36 -1.92
CA LYS A 102 27.79 -31.53 -1.06
C LYS A 102 26.55 -32.34 -1.49
N PRO A 103 26.66 -33.66 -1.74
CA PRO A 103 25.56 -34.48 -2.24
C PRO A 103 24.29 -34.41 -1.40
N GLU A 104 24.41 -34.38 -0.06
CA GLU A 104 23.27 -34.40 0.86
C GLU A 104 22.33 -33.20 0.71
N HIS A 105 22.82 -32.08 0.17
CA HIS A 105 22.01 -30.90 -0.13
C HIS A 105 21.56 -30.83 -1.59
N LEU A 106 22.24 -31.55 -2.49
CA LEU A 106 21.94 -31.58 -3.92
C LEU A 106 20.93 -32.67 -4.30
N ASP A 107 20.86 -33.75 -3.51
CA ASP A 107 19.81 -34.76 -3.63
C ASP A 107 18.42 -34.12 -3.47
N ILE A 108 17.42 -34.68 -4.14
CA ILE A 108 16.05 -34.16 -4.10
C ILE A 108 15.38 -34.68 -2.84
N TRP A 109 15.10 -33.77 -1.92
CA TRP A 109 14.27 -34.06 -0.75
C TRP A 109 13.58 -32.83 -0.17
N ILE A 110 12.53 -33.08 0.60
CA ILE A 110 11.79 -32.11 1.41
C ILE A 110 11.46 -32.70 2.78
N GLU A 111 11.56 -31.87 3.83
CA GLU A 111 11.09 -32.23 5.18
C GLU A 111 9.70 -31.67 5.43
N ILE A 112 8.85 -32.46 6.08
CA ILE A 112 7.53 -32.02 6.54
C ILE A 112 7.42 -32.34 8.03
N ARG A 113 7.32 -31.29 8.84
CA ARG A 113 7.14 -31.42 10.30
C ARG A 113 5.70 -31.73 10.66
N LYS A 114 5.51 -32.29 11.87
CA LYS A 114 4.18 -32.60 12.42
C LYS A 114 3.28 -31.36 12.45
N SER A 115 3.79 -30.22 12.90
CA SER A 115 2.98 -29.01 12.97
C SER A 115 2.56 -28.49 11.58
N GLN A 116 3.31 -28.78 10.52
CA GLN A 116 2.95 -28.36 9.16
C GLN A 116 1.78 -29.18 8.60
N LEU A 117 1.59 -30.43 9.04
CA LEU A 117 0.56 -31.34 8.52
C LEU A 117 -0.82 -31.00 9.11
N LYS A 118 -1.69 -30.35 8.34
CA LYS A 118 -3.02 -29.92 8.80
C LYS A 118 -4.13 -30.92 8.46
N VAL A 119 -3.89 -31.76 7.45
CA VAL A 119 -4.78 -32.85 7.02
C VAL A 119 -3.91 -34.06 6.74
N GLN A 120 -4.31 -35.23 7.26
CA GLN A 120 -3.60 -36.48 6.96
C GLN A 120 -3.69 -36.80 5.47
N PHE A 121 -2.55 -37.13 4.88
CA PHE A 121 -2.47 -37.65 3.51
C PHE A 121 -3.00 -39.09 3.47
N ARG A 122 -3.22 -39.59 2.26
CA ARG A 122 -3.68 -40.97 2.06
C ARG A 122 -2.51 -41.95 2.18
N ASP A 123 -2.76 -43.15 2.70
CA ASP A 123 -1.72 -44.18 2.78
C ASP A 123 -1.20 -44.53 1.37
N GLU A 124 -2.07 -44.53 0.35
CA GLU A 124 -1.69 -44.77 -1.04
C GLU A 124 -0.71 -43.73 -1.60
N ASP A 125 -0.69 -42.51 -1.06
CA ASP A 125 0.23 -41.46 -1.49
C ASP A 125 1.67 -41.74 -1.05
N MET A 126 1.88 -42.69 -0.13
CA MET A 126 3.21 -43.06 0.38
C MET A 126 3.92 -44.12 -0.46
N HIS A 127 3.21 -44.77 -1.38
CA HIS A 127 3.76 -45.84 -2.21
C HIS A 127 3.93 -45.37 -3.65
N VAL A 128 5.11 -45.59 -4.22
CA VAL A 128 5.46 -45.16 -5.58
C VAL A 128 4.45 -45.67 -6.62
N ASP A 129 3.93 -46.88 -6.44
CA ASP A 129 3.05 -47.55 -7.39
C ASP A 129 1.60 -47.05 -7.35
N THR A 130 1.15 -46.50 -6.21
CA THR A 130 -0.25 -46.07 -5.99
C THR A 130 -0.42 -44.56 -5.85
N CYS A 131 0.69 -43.83 -5.75
CA CYS A 131 0.68 -42.41 -5.47
C CYS A 131 0.11 -41.57 -6.63
N GLU A 132 -0.84 -40.69 -6.31
CA GLU A 132 -1.23 -39.59 -7.19
C GLU A 132 -0.19 -38.47 -7.10
N LEU A 133 0.83 -38.47 -7.98
CA LEU A 133 1.95 -37.51 -7.95
C LEU A 133 1.54 -36.02 -7.92
N ASP A 134 0.36 -35.67 -8.42
CA ASP A 134 -0.18 -34.30 -8.35
C ASP A 134 -0.39 -33.82 -6.91
N ARG A 135 -0.64 -34.73 -5.96
CA ARG A 135 -0.81 -34.41 -4.53
C ARG A 135 0.50 -34.00 -3.87
N TRP A 136 1.62 -34.54 -4.34
CA TRP A 136 2.98 -34.15 -3.93
C TRP A 136 3.57 -33.02 -4.76
N SER A 137 2.72 -32.27 -5.48
CA SER A 137 3.11 -30.99 -6.06
C SER A 137 3.47 -29.99 -4.95
N PHE A 138 4.63 -29.37 -5.08
CA PHE A 138 5.04 -28.25 -4.25
C PHE A 138 4.38 -26.97 -4.78
N ASP A 139 3.30 -26.57 -4.10
CA ASP A 139 2.43 -25.49 -4.52
C ASP A 139 2.83 -24.19 -3.83
N VAL A 140 3.61 -23.36 -4.53
CA VAL A 140 4.17 -22.12 -3.97
C VAL A 140 3.09 -21.04 -3.88
N VAL A 141 2.87 -20.54 -2.66
CA VAL A 141 2.01 -19.39 -2.35
C VAL A 141 2.79 -18.09 -2.52
N SER A 142 3.98 -18.02 -1.90
CA SER A 142 4.85 -16.86 -1.93
C SER A 142 6.30 -17.28 -1.69
N TRP A 143 7.25 -16.35 -1.86
CA TRP A 143 8.67 -16.62 -1.66
C TRP A 143 9.39 -15.36 -1.18
N GLY A 144 10.59 -15.54 -0.61
CA GLY A 144 11.44 -14.45 -0.16
C GLY A 144 11.71 -13.45 -1.29
N LYS A 145 11.46 -12.16 -1.04
CA LYS A 145 11.73 -11.07 -1.99
C LYS A 145 12.75 -10.13 -1.38
N PRO A 146 13.53 -9.42 -2.21
CA PRO A 146 14.41 -8.40 -1.68
C PRO A 146 13.62 -7.36 -0.87
N LEU A 147 14.14 -7.07 0.31
CA LEU A 147 13.42 -6.30 1.32
C LEU A 147 13.43 -4.79 1.03
N GLN A 148 12.39 -4.12 1.51
CA GLN A 148 12.19 -2.69 1.38
C GLN A 148 12.10 -2.05 2.76
N VAL A 149 12.40 -0.76 2.83
CA VAL A 149 12.19 0.00 4.07
C VAL A 149 10.71 -0.08 4.44
N SER A 150 10.42 -0.39 5.70
CA SER A 150 9.06 -0.34 6.24
C SER A 150 8.80 0.98 6.98
N GLU A 151 7.53 1.31 7.11
CA GLU A 151 7.07 2.39 7.99
C GLU A 151 6.71 1.83 9.36
N ASN A 152 6.86 2.65 10.39
CA ASN A 152 6.37 2.33 11.72
C ASN A 152 4.85 2.37 11.70
N HIS A 153 4.19 1.26 12.03
CA HIS A 153 2.73 1.25 12.03
C HIS A 153 2.18 2.17 13.13
N ARG A 154 1.03 2.83 12.87
CA ARG A 154 0.38 3.76 13.81
C ARG A 154 0.10 3.16 15.19
N ASP A 155 -0.10 1.85 15.24
CA ASP A 155 -0.42 1.14 16.48
C ASP A 155 0.81 0.91 17.36
N PHE A 156 2.02 0.95 16.78
CA PHE A 156 3.27 0.89 17.55
C PHE A 156 3.48 2.15 18.38
N VAL A 157 2.99 3.32 17.94
CA VAL A 157 3.25 4.61 18.60
C VAL A 157 2.85 4.60 20.08
N GLN A 158 1.70 4.02 20.41
CA GLN A 158 1.23 3.91 21.80
C GLN A 158 2.07 2.92 22.61
N ILE A 159 2.45 1.80 22.00
CA ILE A 159 3.26 0.75 22.68
C ILE A 159 4.68 1.24 22.92
N LEU A 160 5.29 1.91 21.93
CA LEU A 160 6.62 2.48 22.02
C LEU A 160 6.68 3.53 23.15
N GLU A 161 5.69 4.43 23.24
CA GLU A 161 5.60 5.39 24.35
C GLU A 161 5.48 4.68 25.71
N ASP A 162 4.57 3.71 25.81
CA ASP A 162 4.33 2.94 27.04
C ASP A 162 5.56 2.12 27.49
N ARG A 163 6.40 1.67 26.54
CA ARG A 163 7.64 0.93 26.79
C ARG A 163 8.89 1.81 26.91
N GLY A 164 8.72 3.13 27.07
CA GLY A 164 9.77 4.05 27.46
C GLY A 164 10.37 4.91 26.35
N VAL A 165 9.92 4.76 25.10
CA VAL A 165 10.37 5.66 24.01
C VAL A 165 9.84 7.07 24.27
N PRO A 166 10.72 8.10 24.31
CA PRO A 166 10.27 9.47 24.58
C PRO A 166 9.27 9.97 23.54
N ARG A 167 8.22 10.64 24.00
CA ARG A 167 7.19 11.25 23.15
C ARG A 167 7.78 12.14 22.05
N ASN A 168 8.72 13.02 22.39
CA ASN A 168 9.36 13.93 21.42
C ASN A 168 10.05 13.14 20.29
N THR A 169 10.68 12.01 20.60
CA THR A 169 11.31 11.14 19.60
C THR A 169 10.28 10.60 18.60
N LEU A 170 9.10 10.20 19.07
CA LEU A 170 8.01 9.72 18.21
C LEU A 170 7.47 10.83 17.32
N GLU A 171 7.34 12.04 17.85
CA GLU A 171 6.95 13.23 17.09
C GLU A 171 7.97 13.58 16.01
N ASP A 172 9.25 13.61 16.36
CA ASP A 172 10.35 13.90 15.43
C ASP A 172 10.40 12.88 14.28
N LEU A 173 10.17 11.61 14.57
CA LEU A 173 10.10 10.55 13.56
C LEU A 173 8.95 10.76 12.57
N VAL A 174 7.78 11.15 13.07
CA VAL A 174 6.63 11.48 12.21
C VAL A 174 6.93 12.74 11.40
N GLN A 175 7.52 13.77 12.02
CA GLN A 175 7.89 15.01 11.33
C GLN A 175 8.89 14.76 10.20
N ILE A 176 9.92 13.96 10.42
CA ILE A 176 10.90 13.57 9.37
C ILE A 176 10.18 12.93 8.18
N GLY A 177 9.18 12.08 8.44
CA GLY A 177 8.36 11.48 7.38
C GLY A 177 7.55 12.50 6.58
N LEU A 178 6.92 13.43 7.29
CA LEU A 178 6.13 14.50 6.68
C LEU A 178 7.01 15.48 5.90
N ASP A 179 8.23 15.75 6.36
CA ASP A 179 9.18 16.62 5.67
C ASP A 179 9.63 15.98 4.35
N LEU A 180 9.96 14.68 4.34
CA LEU A 180 10.23 13.94 3.10
C LEU A 180 9.06 13.98 2.11
N CYS A 181 7.83 13.87 2.61
CA CYS A 181 6.62 14.01 1.80
C CYS A 181 6.46 15.45 1.27
N THR A 182 6.75 16.46 2.09
CA THR A 182 6.71 17.88 1.70
C THR A 182 7.69 18.14 0.55
N ASP A 183 8.92 17.65 0.64
CA ASP A 183 9.94 17.79 -0.40
C ASP A 183 9.51 17.10 -1.71
N GLU A 184 8.95 15.88 -1.61
CA GLU A 184 8.42 15.16 -2.76
C GLU A 184 7.28 15.95 -3.44
N LEU A 185 6.34 16.48 -2.65
CA LEU A 185 5.19 17.26 -3.14
C LEU A 185 5.55 18.65 -3.69
N ALA A 186 6.62 19.27 -3.21
CA ALA A 186 7.11 20.51 -3.80
C ALA A 186 7.62 20.28 -5.24
N SER A 187 8.29 19.15 -5.48
CA SER A 187 8.86 18.83 -6.79
C SER A 187 7.80 18.58 -7.87
N ILE A 188 6.64 18.00 -7.53
CA ILE A 188 5.62 17.60 -8.52
C ILE A 188 4.92 18.79 -9.18
N VAL A 189 4.94 19.98 -8.56
CA VAL A 189 4.30 21.17 -9.13
C VAL A 189 5.14 21.76 -10.26
N HIS A 190 6.47 21.65 -10.16
CA HIS A 190 7.41 22.26 -11.09
C HIS A 190 7.90 21.28 -12.18
N TYR A 191 8.04 20.00 -11.83
CA TYR A 191 8.66 19.00 -12.71
C TYR A 191 7.65 17.92 -13.16
N PRO A 192 7.28 17.89 -14.46
CA PRO A 192 6.38 16.86 -15.02
C PRO A 192 6.81 15.42 -14.72
N VAL A 193 8.12 15.15 -14.80
CA VAL A 193 8.67 13.81 -14.53
C VAL A 193 8.50 13.42 -13.06
N ALA A 194 8.66 14.37 -12.13
CA ALA A 194 8.45 14.13 -10.70
C ALA A 194 6.98 13.80 -10.43
N LEU A 195 6.04 14.56 -11.02
CA LEU A 195 4.61 14.27 -10.93
C LEU A 195 4.25 12.88 -11.47
N THR A 196 4.83 12.49 -12.61
CA THR A 196 4.61 11.16 -13.18
C THR A 196 5.16 10.05 -12.28
N LEU A 197 6.35 10.20 -11.72
CA LEU A 197 6.92 9.25 -10.76
C LEU A 197 6.06 9.13 -9.49
N TRP A 198 5.67 10.27 -8.91
CA TRP A 198 4.82 10.33 -7.73
C TRP A 198 3.44 9.70 -7.98
N ARG A 199 2.82 10.00 -9.13
CA ARG A 199 1.56 9.37 -9.55
C ARG A 199 1.70 7.85 -9.62
N HIS A 200 2.75 7.34 -10.26
CA HIS A 200 2.96 5.89 -10.33
C HIS A 200 3.21 5.27 -8.95
N LYS A 201 3.91 5.96 -8.05
CA LYS A 201 4.16 5.49 -6.69
C LYS A 201 2.87 5.29 -5.90
N TYR A 202 1.98 6.27 -5.90
CA TYR A 202 0.77 6.25 -5.05
C TYR A 202 -0.51 5.77 -5.76
N PHE A 203 -0.58 5.83 -7.09
CA PHE A 203 -1.81 5.57 -7.86
C PHE A 203 -1.69 4.46 -8.93
N ALA A 204 -0.56 3.75 -9.07
CA ALA A 204 -0.37 2.73 -10.11
C ALA A 204 -1.41 1.60 -10.12
N ARG A 205 -1.93 1.17 -8.96
CA ARG A 205 -2.97 0.12 -8.91
C ARG A 205 -4.26 0.55 -9.62
N GLN A 206 -4.59 1.85 -9.53
CA GLN A 206 -5.76 2.42 -10.21
C GLN A 206 -5.54 2.49 -11.73
N GLU A 207 -4.30 2.67 -12.17
CA GLU A 207 -3.93 2.63 -13.59
C GLU A 207 -4.13 1.21 -14.15
N VAL A 208 -3.50 0.19 -13.56
CA VAL A 208 -3.51 -1.20 -14.10
C VAL A 208 -4.91 -1.82 -14.16
N ALA A 209 -5.73 -1.63 -13.12
CA ALA A 209 -7.05 -2.27 -13.04
C ALA A 209 -8.06 -1.73 -14.07
N ARG A 210 -7.81 -0.57 -14.67
CA ARG A 210 -8.82 0.16 -15.46
C ARG A 210 -8.32 0.72 -16.81
N VAL A 211 -7.04 0.54 -17.17
CA VAL A 211 -6.52 0.79 -18.54
C VAL A 211 -7.39 0.11 -19.62
N ASN A 212 -8.00 -1.04 -19.31
CA ASN A 212 -8.92 -1.75 -20.24
C ASN A 212 -10.30 -1.06 -20.43
N ARG A 213 -10.57 0.07 -19.77
CA ARG A 213 -11.82 0.85 -19.89
C ARG A 213 -11.56 2.32 -20.19
N MET A 214 -10.46 2.67 -20.86
CA MET A 214 -10.24 4.05 -21.28
C MET A 214 -11.44 4.54 -22.10
N GLN A 215 -12.02 5.66 -21.68
CA GLN A 215 -12.99 6.38 -22.50
C GLN A 215 -12.25 6.83 -23.76
N VAL A 216 -12.58 6.21 -24.90
CA VAL A 216 -11.77 6.26 -26.14
C VAL A 216 -11.57 7.69 -26.66
N ARG A 217 -12.46 8.63 -26.30
CA ARG A 217 -12.52 9.97 -26.89
C ARG A 217 -12.32 11.16 -25.94
N GLY A 218 -12.94 11.13 -24.77
CA GLY A 218 -12.87 12.25 -23.81
C GLY A 218 -11.71 12.12 -22.81
N LEU A 219 -11.56 13.11 -21.92
CA LEU A 219 -10.64 12.96 -20.79
C LEU A 219 -11.11 11.81 -19.88
N PRO A 220 -10.17 11.00 -19.34
CA PRO A 220 -10.51 9.97 -18.38
C PRO A 220 -11.26 10.53 -17.16
N ILE A 221 -12.20 9.73 -16.64
CA ILE A 221 -12.91 10.04 -15.38
C ILE A 221 -11.94 9.88 -14.21
N GLU A 222 -11.13 8.82 -14.25
CA GLU A 222 -10.05 8.57 -13.30
C GLU A 222 -9.00 9.68 -13.32
N ILE A 223 -8.76 10.27 -12.16
CA ILE A 223 -7.93 11.46 -12.01
C ILE A 223 -6.46 11.15 -12.29
N SER A 224 -5.96 9.97 -11.91
CA SER A 224 -4.60 9.54 -12.23
C SER A 224 -4.37 9.44 -13.75
N LEU A 225 -5.27 8.76 -14.47
CA LEU A 225 -5.19 8.66 -15.93
C LEU A 225 -5.38 10.02 -16.63
N ARG A 226 -6.22 10.90 -16.07
CA ARG A 226 -6.36 12.28 -16.58
C ARG A 226 -5.04 13.04 -16.47
N THR A 227 -4.36 12.94 -15.33
CA THR A 227 -3.04 13.53 -15.11
C THR A 227 -2.01 12.92 -16.07
N HIS A 228 -2.04 11.61 -16.33
CA HIS A 228 -1.21 10.96 -17.34
C HIS A 228 -1.36 11.58 -18.72
N VAL A 229 -2.59 11.68 -19.22
CA VAL A 229 -2.88 12.28 -20.52
C VAL A 229 -2.41 13.74 -20.57
N LEU A 230 -2.75 14.55 -19.58
CA LEU A 230 -2.43 15.98 -19.61
C LEU A 230 -0.93 16.25 -19.50
N VAL A 231 -0.20 15.47 -18.70
CA VAL A 231 1.24 15.68 -18.46
C VAL A 231 2.09 14.95 -19.50
N ASP A 232 1.91 13.64 -19.65
CA ASP A 232 2.80 12.79 -20.43
C ASP A 232 2.49 12.85 -21.94
N GLU A 233 1.21 12.95 -22.32
CA GLU A 233 0.82 13.04 -23.74
C GLU A 233 0.71 14.49 -24.21
N ALA A 234 0.09 15.38 -23.42
CA ALA A 234 -0.17 16.77 -23.82
C ALA A 234 0.89 17.77 -23.33
N GLY A 235 1.81 17.37 -22.45
CA GLY A 235 2.92 18.22 -22.01
C GLY A 235 2.53 19.38 -21.09
N TYR A 236 1.36 19.36 -20.44
CA TYR A 236 0.97 20.39 -19.47
C TYR A 236 1.83 20.32 -18.21
N LYS A 237 2.22 21.50 -17.71
CA LYS A 237 2.67 21.67 -16.33
C LYS A 237 1.49 22.02 -15.43
N PRO A 238 1.49 21.63 -14.14
CA PRO A 238 0.37 21.92 -13.23
C PRO A 238 -0.06 23.40 -13.18
N PRO A 239 0.84 24.39 -13.10
CA PRO A 239 0.46 25.81 -13.10
C PRO A 239 -0.07 26.32 -14.45
N GLU A 240 0.16 25.59 -15.54
CA GLU A 240 -0.23 25.96 -16.91
C GLU A 240 -1.61 25.38 -17.32
N GLY A 241 -2.28 24.64 -16.43
CA GLY A 241 -3.52 23.94 -16.76
C GLY A 241 -4.52 23.89 -15.60
N PRO A 242 -5.64 24.64 -15.63
CA PRO A 242 -6.64 24.63 -14.54
C PRO A 242 -7.22 23.24 -14.25
N ILE A 243 -7.41 22.42 -15.29
CA ILE A 243 -7.93 21.05 -15.14
C ILE A 243 -6.87 20.16 -14.46
N LEU A 244 -5.61 20.33 -14.85
CA LEU A 244 -4.49 19.59 -14.27
C LEU A 244 -4.24 20.03 -12.81
N ALA A 245 -4.23 21.34 -12.53
CA ALA A 245 -4.12 21.88 -11.18
C ALA A 245 -5.17 21.28 -10.24
N LYS A 246 -6.45 21.28 -10.64
CA LYS A 246 -7.53 20.64 -9.85
C LYS A 246 -7.32 19.14 -9.65
N ALA A 247 -6.88 18.44 -10.69
CA ALA A 247 -6.58 17.00 -10.61
C ALA A 247 -5.44 16.72 -9.63
N VAL A 248 -4.35 17.50 -9.69
CA VAL A 248 -3.21 17.42 -8.78
C VAL A 248 -3.64 17.74 -7.36
N THR A 249 -4.41 18.82 -7.12
CA THR A 249 -4.95 19.15 -5.78
C THR A 249 -5.72 17.98 -5.20
N TYR A 250 -6.65 17.38 -5.96
CA TYR A 250 -7.42 16.24 -5.48
C TYR A 250 -6.53 15.03 -5.15
N MET A 251 -5.57 14.69 -6.02
CA MET A 251 -4.65 13.58 -5.79
C MET A 251 -3.80 13.81 -4.53
N VAL A 252 -3.28 15.03 -4.35
CA VAL A 252 -2.48 15.39 -3.18
C VAL A 252 -3.33 15.37 -1.92
N GLU A 253 -4.54 15.94 -1.92
CA GLU A 253 -5.46 15.86 -0.80
C GLU A 253 -5.82 14.41 -0.42
N THR A 254 -6.04 13.55 -1.41
CA THR A 254 -6.30 12.12 -1.18
C THR A 254 -5.10 11.45 -0.51
N ASN A 255 -3.90 11.68 -1.03
CA ASN A 255 -2.67 11.13 -0.44
C ASN A 255 -2.39 11.67 0.97
N LEU A 256 -2.59 12.97 1.21
CA LEU A 256 -2.41 13.58 2.53
C LEU A 256 -3.48 13.10 3.53
N GLN A 257 -4.71 12.85 3.07
CA GLN A 257 -5.74 12.24 3.90
C GLN A 257 -5.41 10.78 4.25
N ASP A 258 -4.85 10.02 3.30
CA ASP A 258 -4.33 8.68 3.58
C ASP A 258 -3.22 8.74 4.64
N ILE A 259 -2.25 9.64 4.50
CA ILE A 259 -1.18 9.86 5.51
C ILE A 259 -1.77 10.28 6.87
N ARG A 260 -2.77 11.17 6.87
CA ARG A 260 -3.47 11.62 8.09
C ARG A 260 -4.18 10.48 8.80
N SER A 261 -4.71 9.50 8.07
CA SER A 261 -5.41 8.34 8.61
C SER A 261 -4.48 7.18 9.02
N HIS A 262 -3.35 7.07 8.33
CA HIS A 262 -2.32 6.07 8.53
C HIS A 262 -1.04 6.76 8.99
N ILE A 263 -0.96 7.06 10.30
CA ILE A 263 0.21 7.65 10.96
C ILE A 263 1.38 6.66 10.88
N GLY A 264 2.11 6.70 9.76
CA GLY A 264 3.31 5.93 9.51
C GLY A 264 4.52 6.84 9.57
N ALA A 265 5.44 6.60 10.50
CA ALA A 265 6.74 7.28 10.48
C ALA A 265 7.72 6.45 9.66
N PRO A 266 8.33 6.99 8.59
CA PRO A 266 9.38 6.28 7.86
C PRO A 266 10.56 5.99 8.78
N CYS A 267 10.82 4.71 9.01
CA CYS A 267 11.98 4.28 9.77
C CYS A 267 12.97 3.62 8.81
N SER A 268 13.97 4.40 8.38
CA SER A 268 14.95 3.98 7.35
C SER A 268 15.77 2.75 7.77
N SER A 269 15.83 2.48 9.07
CA SER A 269 16.48 1.30 9.67
C SER A 269 15.49 0.19 10.03
N SER A 270 14.34 0.13 9.34
CA SER A 270 13.34 -0.91 9.56
C SER A 270 12.90 -1.61 8.27
N THR A 271 12.45 -2.85 8.40
CA THR A 271 11.87 -3.64 7.30
C THR A 271 10.88 -4.66 7.85
N THR A 272 9.98 -5.15 7.00
CA THR A 272 9.13 -6.31 7.30
C THR A 272 9.65 -7.54 6.57
N VAL A 273 9.89 -8.62 7.29
CA VAL A 273 10.58 -9.82 6.82
C VAL A 273 9.88 -11.08 7.30
N VAL A 274 9.91 -12.16 6.51
CA VAL A 274 9.33 -13.46 6.91
C VAL A 274 10.22 -14.11 7.98
N GLY A 275 9.61 -14.67 9.02
CA GLY A 275 10.33 -15.40 10.07
C GLY A 275 10.51 -16.88 9.75
N ILE A 276 11.65 -17.44 10.18
CA ILE A 276 11.92 -18.88 10.19
C ILE A 276 12.62 -19.26 11.50
N ALA A 277 12.53 -20.53 11.87
CA ALA A 277 13.21 -21.08 13.04
C ALA A 277 14.66 -21.50 12.73
N ASP A 278 15.54 -21.37 13.72
CA ASP A 278 16.93 -21.83 13.67
C ASP A 278 17.05 -23.36 13.75
N HIS A 279 16.93 -24.04 12.60
CA HIS A 279 17.12 -25.48 12.52
C HIS A 279 18.49 -26.01 12.97
N MET A 280 19.52 -25.15 13.07
CA MET A 280 20.86 -25.56 13.49
C MET A 280 21.12 -25.31 14.98
N GLY A 281 20.21 -24.66 15.71
CA GLY A 281 20.36 -24.38 17.13
C GLY A 281 21.60 -23.55 17.49
N GLN A 282 21.99 -22.61 16.62
CA GLN A 282 23.17 -21.74 16.77
C GLN A 282 22.89 -20.45 17.54
N LEU A 283 21.63 -20.02 17.62
CA LEU A 283 21.17 -18.83 18.33
C LEU A 283 20.80 -19.16 19.78
N GLU A 284 21.16 -18.27 20.71
CA GLU A 284 20.72 -18.32 22.10
C GLU A 284 19.36 -17.62 22.29
N PRO A 285 18.64 -17.84 23.41
CA PRO A 285 17.48 -17.01 23.76
C PRO A 285 17.82 -15.51 23.70
N GLY A 286 16.94 -14.70 23.13
CA GLY A 286 17.19 -13.27 22.88
C GLY A 286 18.11 -12.94 21.68
N GLU A 287 18.63 -13.95 20.97
CA GLU A 287 19.39 -13.76 19.72
C GLU A 287 18.53 -14.04 18.49
N VAL A 288 18.72 -13.21 17.45
CA VAL A 288 18.20 -13.42 16.11
C VAL A 288 19.33 -13.31 15.09
N TYR A 289 19.19 -13.99 13.95
CA TYR A 289 20.07 -13.76 12.80
C TYR A 289 19.28 -13.12 11.66
N PHE A 290 19.81 -12.04 11.11
CA PHE A 290 19.20 -11.34 9.99
C PHE A 290 20.25 -10.76 9.05
N ALA A 291 20.20 -11.18 7.79
CA ALA A 291 21.09 -10.71 6.73
C ALA A 291 20.30 -10.38 5.47
N LEU A 292 20.70 -9.28 4.81
CA LEU A 292 20.09 -8.82 3.58
C LEU A 292 20.85 -9.36 2.36
N SER A 293 20.13 -9.73 1.30
CA SER A 293 20.76 -10.04 0.00
C SER A 293 21.22 -8.79 -0.75
N GLN A 294 20.62 -7.64 -0.44
CA GLN A 294 20.95 -6.33 -0.98
C GLN A 294 20.56 -5.23 0.01
N PRO A 295 21.15 -4.02 -0.08
CA PRO A 295 20.69 -2.88 0.71
C PRO A 295 19.19 -2.64 0.56
N LEU A 296 18.54 -2.15 1.63
CA LEU A 296 17.12 -1.82 1.60
C LEU A 296 16.87 -0.71 0.59
N SER A 297 15.71 -0.71 -0.04
CA SER A 297 15.26 0.39 -0.90
C SER A 297 14.00 1.00 -0.32
N ARG A 298 13.84 2.33 -0.40
CA ARG A 298 12.59 3.03 -0.05
C ARG A 298 11.45 2.79 -1.06
N GLY A 299 11.79 2.28 -2.25
CA GLY A 299 10.85 1.87 -3.28
C GLY A 299 11.57 1.30 -4.51
N GLU A 300 10.81 0.77 -5.47
CA GLU A 300 11.39 0.29 -6.73
C GLU A 300 12.03 1.44 -7.52
N GLY A 301 13.36 1.43 -7.68
CA GLY A 301 14.10 2.45 -8.43
C GLY A 301 14.50 3.68 -7.61
N GLU A 302 14.35 3.63 -6.29
CA GLU A 302 14.81 4.67 -5.36
C GLU A 302 16.21 4.38 -4.81
N ASP A 303 16.76 5.37 -4.09
CA ASP A 303 18.08 5.26 -3.48
C ASP A 303 18.11 4.12 -2.46
N LYS A 304 19.24 3.39 -2.52
CA LYS A 304 19.52 2.29 -1.61
C LYS A 304 19.96 2.84 -0.26
N VAL A 305 19.32 2.37 0.80
CA VAL A 305 19.71 2.63 2.18
C VAL A 305 20.58 1.46 2.64
N CYS A 306 21.83 1.76 2.99
CA CYS A 306 22.73 0.78 3.57
C CYS A 306 22.27 0.50 5.01
N SER A 307 21.54 -0.59 5.19
CA SER A 307 21.07 -1.03 6.51
C SER A 307 21.83 -2.29 6.92
N VAL A 308 22.64 -2.17 7.97
CA VAL A 308 23.28 -3.30 8.64
C VAL A 308 22.56 -3.53 9.95
N PHE A 309 22.00 -4.73 10.13
CA PHE A 309 21.33 -5.18 11.35
C PHE A 309 22.27 -5.98 12.25
N THR A 310 23.18 -6.74 11.65
CA THR A 310 24.16 -7.57 12.35
C THR A 310 24.98 -6.77 13.37
N GLY A 311 25.07 -7.29 14.59
CA GLY A 311 25.78 -6.68 15.70
C GLY A 311 24.98 -5.63 16.46
N LYS A 312 23.75 -5.30 16.03
CA LYS A 312 22.88 -4.33 16.67
C LYS A 312 21.78 -5.01 17.48
N GLU A 313 21.23 -4.26 18.42
CA GLU A 313 19.94 -4.56 19.02
C GLU A 313 18.83 -4.08 18.10
N VAL A 314 17.74 -4.84 18.06
CA VAL A 314 16.61 -4.59 17.18
C VAL A 314 15.31 -4.81 17.92
N LEU A 315 14.29 -4.03 17.58
CA LEU A 315 12.91 -4.31 17.94
C LEU A 315 12.30 -5.25 16.91
N VAL A 316 11.58 -6.27 17.37
CA VAL A 316 10.84 -7.21 16.52
C VAL A 316 9.37 -7.20 16.94
N ALA A 317 8.47 -7.09 15.98
CA ALA A 317 7.03 -7.08 16.21
C ALA A 317 6.27 -7.78 15.08
N ARG A 318 5.11 -8.38 15.38
CA ARG A 318 4.19 -8.90 14.37
C ARG A 318 2.94 -8.03 14.30
N HIS A 319 2.56 -7.60 13.10
CA HIS A 319 1.33 -6.83 12.92
C HIS A 319 0.11 -7.75 12.85
N PRO A 320 -1.01 -7.45 13.55
CA PRO A 320 -1.23 -6.29 14.42
C PRO A 320 -0.63 -6.46 15.82
N THR A 321 -0.07 -5.38 16.37
CA THR A 321 0.50 -5.33 17.72
C THR A 321 -0.36 -4.43 18.59
N LEU A 322 -0.85 -4.96 19.71
CA LEU A 322 -1.79 -4.32 20.63
C LEU A 322 -1.29 -4.33 22.09
N ARG A 323 -0.54 -5.36 22.51
CA ARG A 323 0.02 -5.47 23.87
C ARG A 323 1.41 -4.84 23.95
N GLY A 324 1.76 -4.42 25.16
CA GLY A 324 3.11 -3.98 25.50
C GLY A 324 4.20 -5.01 25.19
N SER A 325 3.90 -6.29 25.42
CA SER A 325 4.83 -7.43 25.26
C SER A 325 4.96 -7.96 23.83
N GLU A 326 4.12 -7.49 22.89
CA GLU A 326 4.14 -7.97 21.49
C GLU A 326 5.19 -7.26 20.62
N ILE A 327 5.97 -6.35 21.21
CA ILE A 327 7.24 -5.86 20.68
C ILE A 327 8.32 -6.37 21.62
N GLN A 328 9.37 -6.97 21.06
CA GLN A 328 10.48 -7.53 21.83
C GLN A 328 11.81 -6.95 21.34
N ARG A 329 12.68 -6.57 22.27
CA ARG A 329 14.05 -6.14 21.99
C ARG A 329 14.97 -7.36 22.01
N VAL A 330 15.68 -7.58 20.92
CA VAL A 330 16.57 -8.74 20.74
C VAL A 330 17.89 -8.33 20.11
N ARG A 331 18.89 -9.20 20.22
CA ARG A 331 20.21 -8.96 19.64
C ARG A 331 20.34 -9.65 18.29
N CYS A 332 20.67 -8.89 17.25
CA CYS A 332 20.99 -9.46 15.95
C CYS A 332 22.47 -9.92 15.92
N VAL A 333 22.70 -11.22 15.81
CA VAL A 333 24.03 -11.83 15.86
C VAL A 333 24.38 -12.50 14.53
N TYR A 334 25.64 -12.40 14.10
CA TYR A 334 26.13 -13.15 12.95
C TYR A 334 26.47 -14.58 13.34
N LYS A 335 25.97 -15.56 12.59
CA LYS A 335 26.37 -16.96 12.73
C LYS A 335 26.79 -17.48 11.34
N PRO A 336 28.04 -17.95 11.15
CA PRO A 336 28.51 -18.43 9.85
C PRO A 336 27.66 -19.55 9.25
N GLY A 337 27.10 -20.44 10.09
CA GLY A 337 26.21 -21.51 9.62
C GLY A 337 24.97 -20.97 8.92
N LEU A 338 24.40 -19.87 9.43
CA LEU A 338 23.19 -19.24 8.90
C LEU A 338 23.45 -18.27 7.74
N ALA A 339 24.70 -18.06 7.33
CA ALA A 339 25.11 -17.08 6.32
C ALA A 339 24.39 -17.20 4.96
N HIS A 340 23.91 -18.40 4.65
CA HIS A 340 23.21 -18.71 3.41
C HIS A 340 21.74 -18.29 3.42
N LEU A 341 21.15 -18.05 4.60
CA LEU A 341 19.79 -17.55 4.77
C LEU A 341 19.82 -16.02 4.67
N LYS A 342 19.11 -15.47 3.67
CA LYS A 342 19.09 -14.04 3.38
C LYS A 342 17.66 -13.60 3.12
N ASP A 343 17.34 -12.36 3.47
CA ASP A 343 15.98 -11.81 3.34
C ASP A 343 14.91 -12.58 4.16
N VAL A 344 15.35 -13.22 5.25
CA VAL A 344 14.55 -13.89 6.27
C VAL A 344 15.12 -13.56 7.66
N ILE A 345 14.28 -13.46 8.69
CA ILE A 345 14.74 -13.38 10.08
C ILE A 345 14.73 -14.78 10.68
N VAL A 346 15.87 -15.23 11.18
CA VAL A 346 16.03 -16.52 11.85
C VAL A 346 15.93 -16.30 13.35
N MET A 347 15.00 -16.99 13.98
CA MET A 347 14.73 -16.90 15.42
C MET A 347 15.23 -18.15 16.15
N SER A 348 15.69 -17.97 17.37
CA SER A 348 16.19 -19.06 18.21
C SER A 348 15.15 -20.16 18.43
N THR A 349 15.59 -21.41 18.38
CA THR A 349 14.82 -22.60 18.78
C THR A 349 15.14 -23.04 20.20
N LYS A 350 15.73 -22.15 20.99
CA LYS A 350 16.11 -22.35 22.38
C LYS A 350 15.31 -21.42 23.28
N GLY A 351 15.09 -21.82 24.52
CA GLY A 351 14.35 -21.05 25.52
C GLY A 351 13.10 -21.79 25.99
N GLN A 352 12.21 -21.02 26.61
CA GLN A 352 10.94 -21.45 27.16
C GLN A 352 9.79 -21.17 26.19
N VAL A 353 9.87 -20.07 25.43
CA VAL A 353 8.82 -19.65 24.50
C VAL A 353 9.44 -19.16 23.19
N PRO A 354 9.00 -19.64 22.01
CA PRO A 354 9.54 -19.18 20.75
C PRO A 354 9.23 -17.69 20.55
N LEU A 355 10.19 -16.94 20.03
CA LEU A 355 10.04 -15.49 19.82
C LEU A 355 8.79 -15.17 18.98
N ALA A 356 8.47 -15.98 17.97
CA ALA A 356 7.24 -15.81 17.18
C ALA A 356 5.96 -15.84 18.05
N SER A 357 5.83 -16.79 18.98
CA SER A 357 4.67 -16.87 19.90
C SER A 357 4.56 -15.66 20.81
N LYS A 358 5.70 -15.08 21.26
CA LYS A 358 5.71 -13.82 22.03
C LYS A 358 5.10 -12.65 21.25
N LEU A 359 5.19 -12.70 19.92
CA LEU A 359 4.75 -11.65 19.00
C LEU A 359 3.34 -11.94 18.47
N GLN A 360 2.35 -11.72 19.34
CA GLN A 360 0.92 -11.85 19.06
C GLN A 360 0.48 -13.32 18.82
N GLY A 361 1.18 -14.31 19.38
CA GLY A 361 0.92 -15.74 19.12
C GLY A 361 1.25 -16.14 17.68
N GLY A 362 2.37 -15.63 17.15
CA GLY A 362 2.81 -15.94 15.79
C GLY A 362 3.51 -17.28 15.67
N ASP A 363 3.66 -17.75 14.44
CA ASP A 363 4.36 -18.98 14.08
C ASP A 363 5.33 -18.74 12.91
N TYR A 364 5.82 -19.82 12.28
CA TYR A 364 6.71 -19.76 11.11
C TYR A 364 6.05 -20.28 9.83
N ASP A 365 4.71 -20.24 9.72
CA ASP A 365 3.96 -20.77 8.56
C ASP A 365 3.81 -19.78 7.37
N GLY A 366 4.35 -18.57 7.57
CA GLY A 366 4.36 -17.46 6.63
C GLY A 366 4.27 -16.08 7.29
N ASP A 367 4.29 -16.03 8.62
CA ASP A 367 4.26 -14.80 9.38
C ASP A 367 5.42 -13.86 9.04
N LYS A 368 5.10 -12.58 9.11
CA LYS A 368 6.03 -11.50 8.82
C LYS A 368 6.21 -10.62 10.04
N PHE A 369 7.47 -10.33 10.32
CA PHE A 369 7.91 -9.56 11.46
C PHE A 369 8.49 -8.24 10.98
N TRP A 370 8.03 -7.15 11.58
CA TRP A 370 8.68 -5.86 11.51
C TRP A 370 9.94 -5.91 12.37
N VAL A 371 11.06 -5.49 11.80
CA VAL A 371 12.38 -5.44 12.46
C VAL A 371 12.89 -4.02 12.35
N CYS A 372 13.33 -3.42 13.45
CA CYS A 372 13.81 -2.05 13.50
C CYS A 372 15.10 -1.91 14.31
N ALA A 373 16.09 -1.26 13.71
CA ALA A 373 17.39 -0.99 14.30
C ALA A 373 17.66 0.52 14.52
N ASP A 374 16.61 1.35 14.56
CA ASP A 374 16.77 2.78 14.85
C ASP A 374 17.09 2.98 16.34
N PRO A 375 18.30 3.47 16.70
CA PRO A 375 18.71 3.58 18.10
C PRO A 375 17.76 4.45 18.93
N ARG A 376 17.13 5.46 18.31
CA ARG A 376 16.18 6.36 18.99
C ARG A 376 14.95 5.62 19.51
N LEU A 377 14.59 4.50 18.88
CA LEU A 377 13.50 3.62 19.30
C LEU A 377 14.02 2.46 20.14
N VAL A 378 15.11 1.81 19.71
CA VAL A 378 15.63 0.59 20.33
C VAL A 378 16.18 0.85 21.72
N GLU A 379 17.03 1.87 21.88
CA GLU A 379 17.77 2.12 23.13
C GLU A 379 16.86 2.40 24.34
N PRO A 380 15.84 3.27 24.25
CA PRO A 380 14.97 3.57 25.39
C PRO A 380 13.89 2.50 25.64
N PHE A 381 13.67 1.57 24.70
CA PHE A 381 12.64 0.55 24.80
C PHE A 381 13.00 -0.53 25.83
N ARG A 382 12.02 -0.90 26.66
CA ARG A 382 12.12 -1.96 27.66
C ARG A 382 11.08 -3.04 27.39
N ASP A 383 11.44 -4.31 27.54
CA ASP A 383 10.52 -5.41 27.30
C ASP A 383 9.49 -5.54 28.43
N ALA A 384 8.30 -5.97 28.05
CA ALA A 384 7.18 -6.21 28.94
C ALA A 384 6.94 -7.72 29.11
N PRO A 385 6.44 -8.18 30.27
CA PRO A 385 6.16 -9.59 30.49
C PRO A 385 5.01 -10.08 29.60
N ILE A 386 5.12 -11.31 29.12
CA ILE A 386 4.03 -11.98 28.39
C ILE A 386 2.96 -12.36 29.39
N LEU A 387 1.75 -11.83 29.25
CA LEU A 387 0.66 -12.10 30.18
C LEU A 387 0.02 -13.46 29.91
N LYS A 388 -0.27 -14.23 30.96
CA LYS A 388 -1.10 -15.44 30.87
C LYS A 388 -2.51 -15.09 30.37
N GLN A 389 -2.95 -15.83 29.35
CA GLN A 389 -4.30 -15.73 28.80
C GLN A 389 -5.31 -16.50 29.65
N ASP A 390 -6.50 -15.92 29.82
CA ASP A 390 -7.64 -16.58 30.47
C ASP A 390 -8.19 -17.71 29.56
N GLY A 391 -8.84 -18.71 30.16
CA GLY A 391 -9.39 -19.86 29.41
C GLY A 391 -10.68 -19.56 28.64
N ILE A 392 -11.00 -20.38 27.62
CA ILE A 392 -12.19 -20.17 26.76
C ILE A 392 -13.52 -20.15 27.51
N GLU A 393 -13.60 -20.88 28.62
CA GLU A 393 -14.80 -21.01 29.46
C GLU A 393 -15.13 -19.69 30.15
N GLU A 394 -14.11 -18.93 30.57
CA GLU A 394 -14.27 -17.65 31.25
C GLU A 394 -14.89 -16.59 30.35
N PHE A 395 -14.70 -16.74 29.03
CA PHE A 395 -15.24 -15.84 28.02
C PHE A 395 -16.69 -16.14 27.64
N GLY A 396 -17.23 -17.31 28.03
CA GLY A 396 -18.52 -17.78 27.54
C GLY A 396 -18.50 -18.13 26.05
N ILE A 397 -17.37 -18.63 25.56
CA ILE A 397 -17.22 -19.14 24.19
C ILE A 397 -17.77 -20.57 24.12
N GLU A 398 -18.64 -20.83 23.15
CA GLU A 398 -19.13 -22.17 22.87
C GLU A 398 -18.22 -22.83 21.82
N ARG A 399 -17.75 -24.05 22.07
CA ARG A 399 -16.94 -24.83 21.13
C ARG A 399 -17.77 -25.93 20.48
N ASP A 400 -17.86 -25.93 19.16
CA ASP A 400 -18.37 -27.06 18.40
C ASP A 400 -17.23 -28.05 18.10
N SER A 401 -17.23 -29.18 18.80
CA SER A 401 -16.24 -30.25 18.63
C SER A 401 -16.73 -31.41 17.75
N THR A 402 -17.84 -31.23 17.02
CA THR A 402 -18.38 -32.28 16.14
C THR A 402 -17.37 -32.66 15.07
N THR A 403 -17.03 -33.94 14.99
CA THR A 403 -16.07 -34.46 14.03
C THR A 403 -16.73 -34.82 12.70
N LEU A 404 -15.91 -35.01 11.65
CA LEU A 404 -16.38 -35.57 10.38
C LEU A 404 -16.98 -36.98 10.55
N SER A 405 -16.45 -37.76 11.50
CA SER A 405 -16.93 -39.11 11.80
C SER A 405 -18.32 -39.09 12.44
N ASP A 406 -18.62 -38.12 13.30
CA ASP A 406 -19.94 -37.97 13.92
C ASP A 406 -21.01 -37.69 12.86
N LEU A 407 -20.72 -36.78 11.92
CA LEU A 407 -21.60 -36.50 10.78
C LEU A 407 -21.75 -37.71 9.84
N ALA A 408 -20.76 -38.61 9.83
CA ALA A 408 -20.77 -39.81 9.02
C ALA A 408 -21.71 -40.90 9.55
N ALA A 409 -21.90 -40.96 10.87
CA ALA A 409 -22.81 -41.91 11.50
C ALA A 409 -24.29 -41.61 11.23
N ASP A 410 -24.64 -40.33 11.03
CA ASP A 410 -26.03 -39.86 10.88
C ASP A 410 -26.56 -39.89 9.44
N SER A 411 -25.72 -40.15 8.44
CA SER A 411 -26.12 -40.17 7.02
C SER A 411 -25.62 -41.44 6.33
N VAL A 412 -26.46 -42.07 5.50
CA VAL A 412 -26.08 -43.29 4.75
C VAL A 412 -25.60 -42.89 3.36
N GLY A 413 -24.27 -42.87 3.13
CA GLY A 413 -23.63 -42.70 1.80
C GLY A 413 -22.74 -41.44 1.64
N SER A 414 -21.61 -41.59 0.94
CA SER A 414 -20.51 -40.60 0.85
C SER A 414 -20.90 -39.21 0.32
N ALA A 415 -21.84 -39.12 -0.61
CA ALA A 415 -22.33 -37.84 -1.14
C ALA A 415 -23.22 -37.09 -0.13
N SER A 416 -23.95 -37.82 0.71
CA SER A 416 -24.79 -37.25 1.78
C SER A 416 -23.92 -36.69 2.92
N HIS A 417 -22.83 -37.40 3.26
CA HIS A 417 -21.83 -36.95 4.24
C HIS A 417 -21.18 -35.63 3.88
N ALA A 418 -20.72 -35.50 2.64
CA ALA A 418 -20.11 -34.27 2.15
C ALA A 418 -21.09 -33.09 2.19
N GLN A 419 -22.37 -33.33 1.86
CA GLN A 419 -23.41 -32.31 1.94
C GLN A 419 -23.70 -31.89 3.39
N ALA A 420 -23.78 -32.84 4.32
CA ALA A 420 -23.98 -32.55 5.74
C ALA A 420 -22.82 -31.71 6.32
N TRP A 421 -21.58 -32.09 6.01
CA TRP A 421 -20.40 -31.30 6.40
C TRP A 421 -20.41 -29.91 5.78
N LEU A 422 -20.67 -29.80 4.47
CA LEU A 422 -20.77 -28.51 3.78
C LEU A 422 -21.84 -27.63 4.43
N ALA A 423 -23.04 -28.16 4.68
CA ALA A 423 -24.13 -27.43 5.31
C ALA A 423 -23.70 -26.86 6.67
N LYS A 424 -23.08 -27.69 7.53
CA LYS A 424 -22.58 -27.26 8.84
C LYS A 424 -21.44 -26.24 8.73
N ALA A 425 -20.52 -26.40 7.77
CA ALA A 425 -19.44 -25.44 7.52
C ALA A 425 -19.98 -24.10 7.00
N PHE A 426 -21.02 -24.10 6.15
CA PHE A 426 -21.71 -22.88 5.70
C PHE A 426 -22.43 -22.19 6.85
N GLU A 427 -23.15 -22.94 7.69
CA GLU A 427 -23.81 -22.40 8.89
C GLU A 427 -22.80 -21.72 9.81
N PHE A 428 -21.66 -22.37 10.09
CA PHE A 428 -20.59 -21.78 10.88
C PHE A 428 -20.00 -20.52 10.22
N SER A 429 -19.73 -20.57 8.91
CA SER A 429 -19.14 -19.45 8.17
C SER A 429 -20.05 -18.22 8.07
N LEU A 430 -21.36 -18.41 8.22
CA LEU A 430 -22.36 -17.33 8.25
C LEU A 430 -22.52 -16.68 9.63
N LYS A 431 -21.88 -17.23 10.67
CA LYS A 431 -21.86 -16.60 12.00
C LYS A 431 -21.11 -15.27 11.96
N VAL A 432 -21.49 -14.38 12.87
CA VAL A 432 -20.91 -13.04 12.96
C VAL A 432 -19.44 -13.13 13.40
N ASN A 433 -18.54 -12.52 12.63
CA ASN A 433 -17.14 -12.39 13.03
C ASN A 433 -16.98 -11.26 14.06
N MET A 434 -16.72 -11.64 15.32
CA MET A 434 -16.58 -10.70 16.44
C MET A 434 -15.19 -10.05 16.55
N LEU A 435 -14.19 -10.50 15.78
CA LEU A 435 -12.79 -10.04 15.91
C LEU A 435 -12.67 -8.52 15.75
N GLY A 436 -13.32 -7.95 14.73
CA GLY A 436 -13.31 -6.51 14.49
C GLY A 436 -14.00 -5.71 15.60
N THR A 437 -15.15 -6.19 16.08
CA THR A 437 -15.90 -5.58 17.18
C THR A 437 -15.09 -5.53 18.47
N ILE A 438 -14.45 -6.64 18.83
CA ILE A 438 -13.62 -6.76 20.04
C ILE A 438 -12.36 -5.88 19.91
N THR A 439 -11.69 -5.91 18.75
CA THR A 439 -10.51 -5.07 18.48
C THR A 439 -10.86 -3.58 18.56
N ASN A 440 -11.99 -3.16 17.99
CA ASN A 440 -12.47 -1.77 18.11
C ASN A 440 -12.81 -1.40 19.54
N ARG A 441 -13.32 -2.35 20.34
CA ARG A 441 -13.55 -2.13 21.77
C ARG A 441 -12.24 -1.88 22.51
N PHE A 442 -11.21 -2.67 22.25
CA PHE A 442 -9.87 -2.45 22.79
C PHE A 442 -9.37 -1.03 22.48
N TYR A 443 -9.42 -0.59 21.21
CA TYR A 443 -8.95 0.74 20.83
C TYR A 443 -9.68 1.87 21.55
N LYS A 444 -10.99 1.73 21.79
CA LYS A 444 -11.75 2.73 22.55
C LYS A 444 -11.34 2.77 24.02
N LEU A 445 -11.12 1.61 24.63
CA LEU A 445 -10.77 1.48 26.04
C LEU A 445 -9.37 1.99 26.33
N SER A 446 -8.37 1.52 25.58
CA SER A 446 -6.98 1.96 25.76
C SER A 446 -6.84 3.47 25.52
N TYR A 447 -7.65 4.02 24.61
CA TYR A 447 -7.74 5.47 24.40
C TYR A 447 -8.37 6.21 25.58
N SER A 448 -9.50 5.73 26.13
CA SER A 448 -10.19 6.41 27.23
C SER A 448 -9.42 6.36 28.53
N GLU A 449 -8.77 5.24 28.81
CA GLU A 449 -8.02 5.02 30.05
C GLU A 449 -6.56 5.47 29.94
N GLN A 450 -6.06 5.76 28.73
CA GLN A 450 -4.67 6.10 28.43
C GLN A 450 -3.66 5.08 28.97
N THR A 451 -4.01 3.79 28.95
CA THR A 451 -3.15 2.70 29.42
C THR A 451 -3.38 1.43 28.61
N LEU A 452 -2.35 0.58 28.54
CA LEU A 452 -2.40 -0.77 27.97
C LEU A 452 -2.54 -1.87 29.04
N TRP A 453 -2.56 -1.51 30.32
CA TRP A 453 -2.36 -2.45 31.43
C TRP A 453 -3.56 -2.61 32.36
N SER A 454 -4.69 -1.95 32.09
CA SER A 454 -5.85 -2.10 32.95
C SER A 454 -6.40 -3.53 32.88
N PRO A 455 -7.01 -4.05 33.96
CA PRO A 455 -7.62 -5.38 33.95
C PRO A 455 -8.65 -5.58 32.84
N LEU A 456 -9.39 -4.52 32.49
CA LEU A 456 -10.36 -4.54 31.39
C LEU A 456 -9.68 -4.66 30.03
N VAL A 457 -8.63 -3.86 29.81
CA VAL A 457 -7.84 -3.91 28.56
C VAL A 457 -7.24 -5.30 28.38
N LYS A 458 -6.63 -5.86 29.44
CA LYS A 458 -6.13 -7.26 29.45
C LYS A 458 -7.24 -8.24 29.05
N SER A 459 -8.37 -8.20 29.75
CA SER A 459 -9.51 -9.12 29.53
C SER A 459 -10.01 -9.09 28.07
N VAL A 460 -10.12 -7.90 27.48
CA VAL A 460 -10.57 -7.73 26.08
C VAL A 460 -9.54 -8.24 25.09
N LEU A 461 -8.24 -8.08 25.38
CA LEU A 461 -7.17 -8.60 24.55
C LEU A 461 -7.06 -10.12 24.64
N ASP A 462 -7.19 -10.72 25.82
CA ASP A 462 -7.18 -12.18 25.99
C ASP A 462 -8.33 -12.83 25.21
N LEU A 463 -9.52 -12.22 25.30
CA LEU A 463 -10.67 -12.62 24.48
C LEU A 463 -10.38 -12.47 22.98
N ARG A 464 -9.77 -11.36 22.57
CA ARG A 464 -9.45 -11.10 21.16
C ARG A 464 -8.53 -12.19 20.62
N ASP A 465 -7.45 -12.50 21.32
CA ASP A 465 -6.42 -13.43 20.87
C ASP A 465 -6.99 -14.85 20.75
N THR A 466 -7.91 -15.23 21.65
CA THR A 466 -8.69 -16.47 21.55
C THR A 466 -9.59 -16.51 20.30
N ILE A 467 -10.24 -15.39 19.96
CA ILE A 467 -11.21 -15.31 18.85
C ILE A 467 -10.54 -15.30 17.47
N ILE A 468 -9.24 -14.99 17.37
CA ILE A 468 -8.50 -15.03 16.09
C ILE A 468 -8.59 -16.41 15.43
N ASP A 469 -8.43 -17.46 16.24
CA ASP A 469 -8.49 -18.84 15.77
C ASP A 469 -9.88 -19.47 15.93
N ALA A 470 -10.92 -18.65 16.16
CA ALA A 470 -12.30 -19.13 16.23
C ALA A 470 -12.71 -20.00 15.02
N PRO A 471 -12.38 -19.63 13.76
CA PRO A 471 -12.72 -20.46 12.62
C PRO A 471 -12.03 -21.82 12.56
N LYS A 472 -10.85 -21.95 13.17
CA LYS A 472 -10.08 -23.21 13.18
C LYS A 472 -10.52 -24.12 14.33
N ASN A 473 -10.91 -23.51 15.46
CA ASN A 473 -11.27 -24.24 16.67
C ASN A 473 -12.77 -24.50 16.85
N GLY A 474 -13.61 -24.02 15.91
CA GLY A 474 -15.07 -24.17 16.00
C GLY A 474 -15.71 -23.30 17.08
N TYR A 475 -15.09 -22.17 17.41
CA TYR A 475 -15.61 -21.27 18.44
C TYR A 475 -16.76 -20.42 17.93
N SER A 476 -17.85 -20.39 18.69
CA SER A 476 -19.04 -19.60 18.45
C SER A 476 -19.13 -18.50 19.51
N PHE A 477 -19.10 -17.25 19.06
CA PHE A 477 -19.16 -16.08 19.94
C PHE A 477 -19.92 -14.95 19.26
N ASN A 478 -20.84 -14.31 19.98
CA ASN A 478 -21.74 -13.29 19.42
C ASN A 478 -21.82 -12.04 20.31
N HIS A 479 -22.53 -11.01 19.84
CA HIS A 479 -22.71 -9.75 20.56
C HIS A 479 -23.40 -9.92 21.93
N GLY A 480 -24.31 -10.88 22.06
CA GLY A 480 -24.98 -11.18 23.33
C GLY A 480 -24.01 -11.72 24.37
N ALA A 481 -23.24 -12.75 24.00
CA ALA A 481 -22.19 -13.32 24.83
C ALA A 481 -21.15 -12.28 25.23
N PHE A 482 -20.71 -11.43 24.29
CA PHE A 482 -19.75 -10.36 24.57
C PHE A 482 -20.27 -9.34 25.58
N ASN A 483 -21.51 -8.88 25.44
CA ASN A 483 -22.10 -7.95 26.40
C ASN A 483 -22.32 -8.59 27.77
N SER A 484 -22.67 -9.88 27.84
CA SER A 484 -22.76 -10.63 29.09
C SER A 484 -21.40 -10.74 29.80
N TYR A 485 -20.33 -11.01 29.04
CA TYR A 485 -18.96 -11.03 29.56
C TYR A 485 -18.51 -9.67 30.08
N LEU A 486 -18.78 -8.59 29.34
CA LEU A 486 -18.45 -7.24 29.80
C LEU A 486 -19.20 -6.90 31.10
N LYS A 487 -20.48 -7.26 31.20
CA LYS A 487 -21.28 -7.06 32.41
C LYS A 487 -20.78 -7.90 33.59
N SER A 488 -20.38 -9.15 33.38
CA SER A 488 -19.88 -10.02 34.46
C SER A 488 -18.59 -9.50 35.07
N LYS A 489 -17.76 -8.82 34.26
CA LYS A 489 -16.55 -8.14 34.72
C LYS A 489 -16.80 -6.70 35.22
N GLY A 490 -18.06 -6.23 35.25
CA GLY A 490 -18.45 -4.92 35.78
C GLY A 490 -18.23 -3.74 34.83
N PHE A 491 -18.16 -3.99 33.52
CA PHE A 491 -17.80 -2.98 32.53
C PHE A 491 -18.97 -2.56 31.62
N PRO A 492 -18.93 -1.33 31.06
CA PRO A 492 -19.96 -0.84 30.14
C PRO A 492 -20.12 -1.75 28.91
N THR A 493 -21.33 -1.88 28.39
CA THR A 493 -21.57 -2.69 27.19
C THR A 493 -20.92 -2.06 25.95
N TYR A 494 -20.81 -2.83 24.87
CA TYR A 494 -20.14 -2.37 23.65
C TYR A 494 -20.74 -1.06 23.08
N GLY A 495 -22.06 -0.91 23.13
CA GLY A 495 -22.80 0.23 22.58
C GLY A 495 -22.75 1.51 23.39
N GLU A 496 -22.28 1.45 24.65
CA GLU A 496 -22.33 2.58 25.58
C GLU A 496 -21.13 3.54 25.44
N MET A 497 -20.08 3.16 24.70
CA MET A 497 -18.89 4.00 24.57
C MET A 497 -18.83 4.78 23.26
N PRO A 498 -18.64 6.12 23.32
CA PRO A 498 -18.47 6.94 22.13
C PRO A 498 -17.20 6.52 21.36
N PRO A 499 -17.14 6.78 20.03
CA PRO A 499 -15.92 6.56 19.27
C PRO A 499 -14.76 7.43 19.79
N PRO A 500 -13.50 7.00 19.63
CA PRO A 500 -12.35 7.82 20.00
C PRO A 500 -12.39 9.13 19.22
N ARG A 501 -12.11 10.25 19.88
CA ARG A 501 -12.24 11.58 19.26
C ARG A 501 -11.37 11.75 18.01
N PHE A 502 -10.21 11.10 17.94
CA PHE A 502 -9.34 11.18 16.75
C PHE A 502 -9.99 10.49 15.52
N GLN A 503 -10.71 9.37 15.73
CA GLN A 503 -11.35 8.61 14.65
C GLN A 503 -12.48 9.41 13.99
N HIS A 504 -13.31 10.09 14.78
CA HIS A 504 -14.35 10.98 14.26
C HIS A 504 -13.80 12.17 13.45
N ASN A 505 -12.59 12.64 13.77
CA ASN A 505 -11.93 13.73 13.03
C ASN A 505 -11.24 13.27 11.74
N ILE A 506 -10.88 11.99 11.65
CA ILE A 506 -10.27 11.38 10.45
C ILE A 506 -11.34 10.96 9.44
N GLU A 507 -12.44 10.33 9.90
CA GLU A 507 -13.48 9.76 9.04
C GLU A 507 -14.43 10.80 8.42
N SER A 508 -14.39 12.05 8.85
CA SER A 508 -15.32 13.11 8.40
C SER A 508 -14.98 13.73 7.03
N VAL A 509 -13.91 13.29 6.36
CA VAL A 509 -13.38 13.95 5.15
C VAL A 509 -12.87 12.95 4.13
N HIS A 510 -13.77 12.27 3.43
CA HIS A 510 -13.40 11.61 2.18
C HIS A 510 -13.77 12.52 1.01
N PRO A 511 -12.80 12.98 0.19
CA PRO A 511 -13.09 13.82 -0.95
C PRO A 511 -13.84 13.01 -2.02
N ASN A 512 -15.11 13.35 -2.27
CA ASN A 512 -15.94 12.67 -3.26
C ASN A 512 -15.50 13.06 -4.69
N PRO A 513 -15.06 12.12 -5.54
CA PRO A 513 -14.58 12.41 -6.90
C PRO A 513 -15.67 12.82 -7.89
N GLU A 514 -16.96 12.62 -7.57
CA GLU A 514 -18.05 12.74 -8.55
C GLU A 514 -18.86 14.04 -8.48
N ILE A 515 -18.64 14.89 -7.46
CA ILE A 515 -19.52 16.02 -7.13
C ILE A 515 -18.72 17.32 -7.01
N ASP A 516 -18.95 18.28 -7.92
CA ASP A 516 -18.47 19.67 -7.90
C ASP A 516 -19.10 20.52 -6.74
N PHE A 517 -19.80 19.90 -5.78
CA PHE A 517 -20.27 20.54 -4.54
C PHE A 517 -19.22 20.27 -3.47
N THR A 518 -18.56 21.33 -3.03
CA THR A 518 -17.52 21.34 -1.98
C THR A 518 -17.92 20.48 -0.76
N PRO A 519 -17.41 19.24 -0.61
CA PRO A 519 -17.18 18.73 0.73
C PRO A 519 -16.21 19.71 1.43
N ALA A 520 -16.24 19.72 2.78
CA ALA A 520 -15.22 20.43 3.53
C ALA A 520 -13.84 20.02 2.99
N THR A 521 -13.07 20.99 2.49
CA THR A 521 -11.73 20.71 1.95
C THR A 521 -10.87 20.09 3.06
N LEU A 522 -9.89 19.26 2.72
CA LEU A 522 -8.97 18.72 3.74
C LEU A 522 -8.36 19.86 4.59
N LEU A 523 -8.11 21.01 3.96
CA LEU A 523 -7.65 22.24 4.60
C LEU A 523 -8.60 22.75 5.69
N GLU A 524 -9.92 22.64 5.53
CA GLU A 524 -10.89 23.03 6.57
C GLU A 524 -10.87 22.06 7.75
N ALA A 525 -10.63 20.78 7.49
CA ALA A 525 -10.68 19.74 8.51
C ALA A 525 -9.41 19.59 9.35
N VAL A 526 -8.26 20.02 8.83
CA VAL A 526 -7.00 20.02 9.60
C VAL A 526 -6.91 21.19 10.58
N ARG A 527 -7.70 22.25 10.38
CA ARG A 527 -7.72 23.40 11.27
C ARG A 527 -8.27 23.02 12.65
N PRO A 528 -7.60 23.39 13.74
CA PRO A 528 -8.01 22.98 15.08
C PRO A 528 -9.37 23.59 15.45
N PRO A 529 -10.30 22.81 16.04
CA PRO A 529 -11.52 23.37 16.64
C PRO A 529 -11.15 24.29 17.80
N LYS A 530 -11.81 25.46 17.88
CA LYS A 530 -11.54 26.53 18.87
C LYS A 530 -11.50 26.07 20.34
N SER A 531 -12.12 24.92 20.68
CA SER A 531 -12.21 24.37 22.05
C SER A 531 -11.02 23.50 22.48
N GLN A 532 -10.09 23.14 21.58
CA GLN A 532 -9.01 22.18 21.90
C GLN A 532 -7.85 22.78 22.71
N HIS A 533 -7.68 24.09 22.72
CA HIS A 533 -6.59 24.78 23.44
C HIS A 533 -6.71 24.73 24.98
N LEU A 534 -7.72 24.03 25.53
CA LEU A 534 -8.01 24.01 26.97
C LEU A 534 -7.31 22.89 27.76
N ARG A 535 -6.72 21.86 27.12
CA ARG A 535 -6.02 20.77 27.82
C ARG A 535 -4.49 20.88 27.68
N PRO A 536 -3.71 20.64 28.74
CA PRO A 536 -2.26 20.51 28.63
C PRO A 536 -1.87 19.37 27.69
N ARG A 537 -0.88 19.61 26.82
CA ARG A 537 -0.38 18.65 25.83
C ARG A 537 0.02 17.30 26.44
N ALA A 538 0.69 17.32 27.59
CA ALA A 538 1.12 16.13 28.31
C ALA A 538 -0.02 15.21 28.78
N ALA A 539 -1.26 15.72 28.87
CA ALA A 539 -2.44 14.94 29.24
C ALA A 539 -3.18 14.35 28.02
N LEU A 540 -2.67 14.60 26.81
CA LEU A 540 -3.24 14.05 25.58
C LEU A 540 -2.65 12.68 25.26
N HIS A 541 -3.52 11.78 24.84
CA HIS A 541 -3.11 10.51 24.24
C HIS A 541 -2.17 10.77 23.04
N ILE A 542 -1.07 10.03 22.93
CA ILE A 542 -0.02 10.27 21.92
C ILE A 542 -0.55 10.39 20.48
N LYS A 543 -1.47 9.49 20.09
CA LYS A 543 -2.11 9.54 18.75
C LYS A 543 -2.85 10.86 18.49
N VAL A 544 -3.45 11.48 19.51
CA VAL A 544 -4.12 12.79 19.40
C VAL A 544 -3.07 13.89 19.29
N ASP A 545 -2.05 13.81 20.13
CA ASP A 545 -0.97 14.80 20.16
C ASP A 545 -0.25 14.90 18.81
N VAL A 546 0.24 13.76 18.30
CA VAL A 546 0.87 13.66 16.97
C VAL A 546 -0.07 14.14 15.86
N LEU A 547 -1.35 13.76 15.88
CA LEU A 547 -2.31 14.17 14.86
C LEU A 547 -2.51 15.70 14.82
N PHE A 548 -2.75 16.32 15.97
CA PHE A 548 -3.13 17.74 16.03
C PHE A 548 -1.93 18.70 16.04
N TYR A 549 -0.79 18.29 16.58
CA TYR A 549 0.37 19.18 16.76
C TYR A 549 1.51 18.91 15.77
N VAL A 550 1.52 17.76 15.08
CA VAL A 550 2.57 17.41 14.09
C VAL A 550 1.98 17.28 12.69
N ILE A 551 1.00 16.38 12.52
CA ILE A 551 0.44 16.04 11.21
C ILE A 551 -0.41 17.16 10.63
N ASN A 552 -1.46 17.58 11.35
CA ASN A 552 -2.41 18.59 10.83
C ASN A 552 -1.73 19.92 10.46
N PRO A 553 -0.83 20.50 11.28
CA PRO A 553 -0.14 21.74 10.92
C PRO A 553 0.74 21.58 9.67
N THR A 554 1.43 20.43 9.54
CA THR A 554 2.27 20.16 8.36
C THR A 554 1.42 19.99 7.11
N ILE A 555 0.30 19.26 7.18
CA ILE A 555 -0.66 19.13 6.08
C ILE A 555 -1.24 20.49 5.69
N GLU A 556 -1.64 21.33 6.66
CA GLU A 556 -2.12 22.69 6.38
C GLU A 556 -1.07 23.51 5.62
N ARG A 557 0.19 23.48 6.05
CA ARG A 557 1.31 24.15 5.37
C ARG A 557 1.48 23.66 3.93
N ILE A 558 1.48 22.34 3.71
CA ILE A 558 1.60 21.73 2.37
C ILE A 558 0.44 22.19 1.46
N LEU A 559 -0.80 22.13 1.95
CA LEU A 559 -1.98 22.51 1.17
C LEU A 559 -1.99 24.01 0.83
N LEU A 560 -1.57 24.87 1.75
CA LEU A 560 -1.41 26.31 1.49
C LEU A 560 -0.34 26.58 0.43
N HIS A 561 0.81 25.91 0.52
CA HIS A 561 1.88 26.04 -0.46
C HIS A 561 1.46 25.52 -1.85
N LEU A 562 0.77 24.37 -1.91
CA LEU A 562 0.21 23.82 -3.14
C LEU A 562 -0.79 24.80 -3.78
N LYS A 563 -1.70 25.35 -2.99
CA LYS A 563 -2.69 26.33 -3.46
C LYS A 563 -2.01 27.59 -4.02
N ALA A 564 -0.99 28.10 -3.34
CA ALA A 564 -0.22 29.24 -3.82
C ALA A 564 0.51 28.93 -5.14
N SER A 565 1.16 27.77 -5.23
CA SER A 565 1.94 27.36 -6.41
C SER A 565 1.07 27.06 -7.63
N LEU A 566 -0.18 26.65 -7.42
CA LEU A 566 -1.16 26.40 -8.49
C LEU A 566 -2.05 27.61 -8.83
N ALA A 567 -2.00 28.69 -8.05
CA ALA A 567 -2.79 29.91 -8.28
C ALA A 567 -2.65 30.53 -9.69
N PRO A 568 -1.50 30.44 -10.40
CA PRO A 568 -1.41 30.89 -11.79
C PRO A 568 -2.38 30.18 -12.73
N ALA A 569 -2.70 28.89 -12.47
CA ALA A 569 -3.63 28.13 -13.31
C ALA A 569 -5.04 28.73 -13.25
N ASP A 570 -5.48 29.21 -12.09
CA ASP A 570 -6.79 29.86 -11.92
C ASP A 570 -6.90 31.20 -12.64
N LYS A 571 -5.77 31.80 -13.05
CA LYS A 571 -5.70 33.08 -13.76
C LYS A 571 -5.48 32.91 -15.26
N LEU A 572 -5.28 31.68 -15.75
CA LEU A 572 -4.98 31.42 -17.14
C LEU A 572 -6.23 31.59 -18.02
N ASP A 573 -6.30 32.70 -18.76
CA ASP A 573 -7.42 33.01 -19.67
C ASP A 573 -7.14 32.67 -21.13
N SER A 574 -5.87 32.61 -21.56
CA SER A 574 -5.44 32.24 -22.91
C SER A 574 -4.44 31.07 -22.90
N ASP A 575 -4.36 30.35 -24.02
CA ASP A 575 -3.37 29.29 -24.25
C ASP A 575 -2.78 29.46 -25.66
N PRO A 576 -1.59 30.09 -25.80
CA PRO A 576 -1.02 30.44 -27.10
C PRO A 576 -0.83 29.25 -28.04
N ASP A 577 -0.50 28.07 -27.51
CA ASP A 577 -0.31 26.85 -28.32
C ASP A 577 -1.65 26.42 -28.96
N LEU A 578 -2.75 26.54 -28.22
CA LEU A 578 -4.09 26.17 -28.72
C LEU A 578 -4.67 27.23 -29.65
N GLU A 579 -4.33 28.49 -29.44
CA GLU A 579 -4.76 29.61 -30.29
C GLU A 579 -3.92 29.76 -31.57
N HIS A 580 -2.80 29.06 -31.68
CA HIS A 580 -1.90 29.11 -32.85
C HIS A 580 -2.61 28.91 -34.20
N PRO A 581 -3.51 27.92 -34.39
CA PRO A 581 -4.20 27.74 -35.67
C PRO A 581 -5.05 28.96 -36.10
N LEU A 582 -5.62 29.68 -35.12
CA LEU A 582 -6.38 30.90 -35.40
C LEU A 582 -5.44 32.02 -35.84
N ARG A 583 -4.34 32.24 -35.11
CA ARG A 583 -3.31 33.23 -35.47
C ARG A 583 -2.68 32.96 -36.83
N GLN A 584 -2.42 31.68 -37.13
CA GLN A 584 -1.88 31.26 -38.42
C GLN A 584 -2.85 31.58 -39.56
N LEU A 585 -4.15 31.30 -39.38
CA LEU A 585 -5.17 31.66 -40.38
C LEU A 585 -5.28 33.17 -40.58
N GLU A 586 -5.24 33.95 -39.49
CA GLU A 586 -5.28 35.42 -39.52
C GLU A 586 -4.02 36.04 -40.15
N SER A 587 -2.88 35.33 -40.14
CA SER A 587 -1.62 35.77 -40.77
C SER A 587 -1.56 35.55 -42.29
N LEU A 588 -2.48 34.77 -42.86
CA LEU A 588 -2.50 34.51 -44.31
C LEU A 588 -2.88 35.76 -45.11
N PRO A 589 -2.31 35.97 -46.32
CA PRO A 589 -2.67 37.10 -47.17
C PRO A 589 -4.17 37.12 -47.50
N SER A 590 -4.80 38.30 -47.46
CA SER A 590 -6.24 38.44 -47.74
C SER A 590 -6.62 37.96 -49.15
N SER A 591 -5.69 38.02 -50.11
CA SER A 591 -5.87 37.47 -51.46
C SER A 591 -6.02 35.94 -51.47
N PHE A 592 -5.26 35.25 -50.62
CA PHE A 592 -5.30 33.79 -50.49
C PHE A 592 -6.56 33.33 -49.76
N LEU A 593 -6.99 34.04 -48.72
CA LEU A 593 -8.27 33.77 -48.04
C LEU A 593 -9.48 33.95 -48.99
N ALA A 594 -9.43 34.96 -49.87
CA ALA A 594 -10.45 35.18 -50.89
C ALA A 594 -10.51 34.03 -51.92
N GLU A 595 -9.36 33.52 -52.36
CA GLU A 595 -9.27 32.35 -53.25
C GLU A 595 -9.86 31.09 -52.61
N LEU A 596 -9.59 30.90 -51.31
CA LEU A 596 -10.15 29.81 -50.51
C LEU A 596 -11.63 30.00 -50.15
N LYS A 597 -12.21 31.18 -50.45
CA LYS A 597 -13.57 31.59 -50.06
C LYS A 597 -13.81 31.53 -48.55
N ILE A 598 -12.78 31.86 -47.76
CA ILE A 598 -12.83 31.84 -46.30
C ILE A 598 -12.92 33.27 -45.76
N ASP A 599 -13.99 33.56 -45.02
CA ASP A 599 -14.08 34.74 -44.14
C ASP A 599 -13.84 34.27 -42.70
N SER A 600 -12.65 34.55 -42.17
CA SER A 600 -12.22 34.08 -40.85
C SER A 600 -13.13 34.59 -39.72
N HIS A 601 -13.62 35.84 -39.82
CA HIS A 601 -14.47 36.45 -38.81
C HIS A 601 -15.88 35.87 -38.84
N LEU A 602 -16.45 35.68 -40.04
CA LEU A 602 -17.76 35.02 -40.20
C LEU A 602 -17.71 33.58 -39.72
N GLU A 603 -16.68 32.82 -40.11
CA GLU A 603 -16.49 31.43 -39.70
C GLU A 603 -16.40 31.30 -38.18
N ARG A 604 -15.55 32.12 -37.54
CA ARG A 604 -15.43 32.15 -36.08
C ARG A 604 -16.77 32.42 -35.41
N LYS A 605 -17.52 33.41 -35.89
CA LYS A 605 -18.82 33.81 -35.31
C LYS A 605 -19.88 32.71 -35.46
N VAL A 606 -19.99 32.11 -36.64
CA VAL A 606 -20.96 31.03 -36.91
C VAL A 606 -20.61 29.78 -36.11
N LEU A 607 -19.32 29.44 -36.06
CA LEU A 607 -18.80 28.31 -35.30
C LEU A 607 -19.08 28.45 -33.80
N LEU A 608 -18.77 29.61 -33.20
CA LEU A 608 -19.07 29.85 -31.79
C LEU A 608 -20.55 29.66 -31.48
N LYS A 609 -21.44 30.22 -32.30
CA LYS A 609 -22.88 30.06 -32.15
C LYS A 609 -23.34 28.61 -32.30
N ALA A 610 -22.71 27.83 -33.18
CA ALA A 610 -22.99 26.41 -33.33
C ALA A 610 -22.53 25.60 -32.09
N LEU A 611 -21.32 25.85 -31.62
CA LEU A 611 -20.75 25.18 -30.44
C LEU A 611 -21.50 25.56 -29.15
N ASP A 612 -21.98 26.80 -29.01
CA ASP A 612 -22.85 27.21 -27.90
C ASP A 612 -24.17 26.45 -27.88
N ARG A 613 -24.75 26.17 -29.05
CA ARG A 613 -25.94 25.31 -29.14
C ARG A 613 -25.63 23.89 -28.69
N VAL A 614 -24.48 23.33 -29.07
CA VAL A 614 -24.06 21.99 -28.61
C VAL A 614 -23.85 21.98 -27.10
N ASN A 615 -23.14 22.98 -26.56
CA ASN A 615 -22.87 23.12 -25.15
C ASN A 615 -24.18 23.22 -24.33
N ASN A 616 -25.10 24.09 -24.73
CA ASN A 616 -26.32 24.35 -23.97
C ASN A 616 -27.35 23.22 -24.12
N LYS A 617 -27.48 22.62 -25.31
CA LYS A 617 -28.50 21.59 -25.59
C LYS A 617 -28.09 20.20 -25.13
N HIS A 618 -26.80 19.87 -25.22
CA HIS A 618 -26.29 18.52 -24.94
C HIS A 618 -25.37 18.49 -23.72
N TRP A 619 -24.30 19.30 -23.69
CA TRP A 619 -23.29 19.23 -22.63
C TRP A 619 -23.83 19.57 -21.24
N LEU A 620 -24.48 20.72 -21.06
CA LEU A 620 -25.00 21.14 -19.75
C LEU A 620 -26.04 20.16 -19.19
N LYS A 621 -26.82 19.50 -20.05
CA LYS A 621 -27.83 18.51 -19.63
C LYS A 621 -27.22 17.28 -18.98
N ILE A 622 -26.03 16.85 -19.42
CA ILE A 622 -25.30 15.70 -18.84
C ILE A 622 -24.97 15.95 -17.36
N TRP A 623 -24.67 17.21 -17.01
CA TRP A 623 -24.24 17.57 -15.67
C TRP A 623 -25.39 18.03 -14.77
N LEU A 624 -26.45 18.63 -15.34
CA LEU A 624 -27.67 19.00 -14.61
C LEU A 624 -28.46 17.77 -14.12
N SER A 625 -28.38 16.63 -14.81
CA SER A 625 -29.04 15.38 -14.38
C SER A 625 -28.39 14.71 -13.17
N LYS A 626 -27.16 15.10 -12.77
CA LYS A 626 -26.51 14.58 -11.55
C LYS A 626 -27.11 15.11 -10.25
N SER A 627 -27.89 16.19 -10.31
CA SER A 627 -28.62 16.74 -9.16
C SER A 627 -30.04 16.17 -9.01
N ALA A 628 -30.41 15.17 -9.83
CA ALA A 628 -31.70 14.47 -9.71
C ALA A 628 -31.69 13.48 -8.52
N VAL A 629 -32.88 13.18 -7.99
CA VAL A 629 -33.07 12.30 -6.81
C VAL A 629 -32.47 10.89 -7.03
N LEU A 630 -32.41 10.42 -8.27
CA LEU A 630 -31.56 9.29 -8.66
C LEU A 630 -30.54 9.75 -9.70
N PRO A 631 -29.22 9.52 -9.47
CA PRO A 631 -28.20 9.80 -10.47
C PRO A 631 -28.34 8.85 -11.66
N PRO A 632 -28.03 9.30 -12.90
CA PRO A 632 -28.08 8.46 -14.08
C PRO A 632 -27.09 7.30 -13.99
N THR A 633 -27.45 6.16 -14.56
CA THR A 633 -26.57 5.00 -14.67
C THR A 633 -25.34 5.32 -15.53
N ALA A 634 -24.25 4.56 -15.35
CA ALA A 634 -23.04 4.73 -16.16
C ALA A 634 -23.30 4.60 -17.68
N ALA A 635 -24.26 3.75 -18.07
CA ALA A 635 -24.67 3.56 -19.46
C ALA A 635 -25.40 4.78 -20.02
N GLU A 636 -26.33 5.37 -19.25
CA GLU A 636 -27.05 6.59 -19.64
C GLU A 636 -26.10 7.79 -19.76
N HIS A 637 -25.15 7.91 -18.84
CA HIS A 637 -24.12 8.94 -18.91
C HIS A 637 -23.23 8.78 -20.15
N ALA A 638 -22.81 7.56 -20.47
CA ALA A 638 -22.04 7.26 -21.68
C ALA A 638 -22.83 7.56 -22.97
N ALA A 639 -24.11 7.21 -23.03
CA ALA A 639 -24.99 7.49 -24.17
C ALA A 639 -25.22 9.00 -24.38
N ALA A 640 -25.39 9.76 -23.29
CA ALA A 640 -25.52 11.20 -23.35
C ALA A 640 -24.24 11.89 -23.85
N LEU A 641 -23.07 11.40 -23.41
CA LEU A 641 -21.77 11.84 -23.93
C LEU A 641 -21.61 11.49 -25.41
N ALA A 642 -21.98 10.28 -25.85
CA ALA A 642 -21.93 9.89 -27.25
C ALA A 642 -22.79 10.79 -28.14
N THR A 643 -23.98 11.17 -27.68
CA THR A 643 -24.86 12.13 -28.36
C THR A 643 -24.21 13.51 -28.47
N CYS A 644 -23.54 13.95 -27.41
CA CYS A 644 -22.81 15.22 -27.40
C CYS A 644 -21.61 15.20 -28.37
N PHE A 645 -20.88 14.08 -28.45
CA PHE A 645 -19.78 13.90 -29.41
C PHE A 645 -20.28 13.96 -30.86
N ALA A 646 -21.37 13.26 -31.19
CA ALA A 646 -21.97 13.30 -32.51
C ALA A 646 -22.42 14.72 -32.90
N ALA A 647 -23.02 15.45 -31.96
CA ALA A 647 -23.43 16.84 -32.18
C ALA A 647 -22.24 17.80 -32.37
N TYR A 648 -21.12 17.57 -31.67
CA TYR A 648 -19.88 18.34 -31.85
C TYR A 648 -19.22 18.07 -33.21
N ASP A 649 -19.27 16.82 -33.70
CA ASP A 649 -18.72 16.44 -35.00
C ASP A 649 -19.53 16.98 -36.17
N ALA A 650 -20.85 17.04 -36.02
CA ALA A 650 -21.76 17.56 -37.03
C ALA A 650 -21.59 19.06 -37.30
N VAL A 651 -20.82 19.79 -36.48
CA VAL A 651 -20.52 21.20 -36.72
C VAL A 651 -19.53 21.33 -37.89
N ALA A 652 -20.05 21.74 -39.04
CA ALA A 652 -19.32 21.89 -40.30
C ALA A 652 -18.92 23.37 -40.58
N PRO A 653 -17.89 23.63 -41.40
CA PRO A 653 -17.53 24.98 -41.83
C PRO A 653 -18.63 25.60 -42.71
N THR A 654 -18.70 26.94 -42.68
CA THR A 654 -19.65 27.70 -43.53
C THR A 654 -19.18 27.73 -44.98
N SER A 655 -17.86 27.77 -45.18
CA SER A 655 -17.19 27.74 -46.47
C SER A 655 -16.90 26.29 -46.90
N ALA A 656 -17.25 25.98 -48.15
CA ALA A 656 -16.93 24.71 -48.79
C ALA A 656 -15.48 24.69 -49.31
N SER A 657 -14.52 25.02 -48.43
CA SER A 657 -13.09 25.09 -48.78
C SER A 657 -12.38 23.75 -48.56
N TRP A 658 -11.50 23.38 -49.49
CA TRP A 658 -10.64 22.20 -49.36
C TRP A 658 -9.66 22.34 -48.18
N TYR A 659 -9.30 23.57 -47.81
CA TYR A 659 -8.40 23.88 -46.69
C TYR A 659 -8.85 23.22 -45.39
N TRP A 660 -10.16 23.22 -45.10
CA TRP A 660 -10.72 22.67 -43.87
C TRP A 660 -10.56 21.15 -43.72
N HIS A 661 -10.46 20.44 -44.84
CA HIS A 661 -10.32 18.98 -44.90
C HIS A 661 -8.85 18.55 -44.90
N SER A 662 -7.93 19.50 -45.08
CA SER A 662 -6.49 19.24 -45.14
C SER A 662 -5.95 18.79 -43.79
N ARG A 663 -4.97 17.90 -43.83
CA ARG A 663 -4.29 17.32 -42.66
C ARG A 663 -2.79 17.41 -42.88
N ASN A 664 -2.04 17.78 -41.85
CA ASN A 664 -0.58 17.84 -41.92
C ASN A 664 0.07 16.44 -41.93
N ALA A 665 -0.65 15.40 -41.50
CA ALA A 665 -0.24 14.00 -41.57
C ALA A 665 -1.47 13.06 -41.63
N PRO A 666 -1.33 11.79 -42.08
CA PRO A 666 -2.47 10.87 -42.22
C PRO A 666 -3.32 10.67 -40.96
N LYS A 667 -2.68 10.71 -39.78
CA LYS A 667 -3.35 10.56 -38.46
C LYS A 667 -3.57 11.89 -37.72
N ALA A 668 -3.21 13.02 -38.32
CA ALA A 668 -3.41 14.33 -37.73
C ALA A 668 -4.90 14.75 -37.79
N PRO A 669 -5.36 15.61 -36.86
CA PRO A 669 -6.62 16.31 -37.01
C PRO A 669 -6.61 17.16 -38.28
N SER A 670 -7.79 17.34 -38.85
CA SER A 670 -8.03 18.29 -39.92
C SER A 670 -7.85 19.73 -39.45
N ASN A 671 -7.57 20.63 -40.40
CA ASN A 671 -7.52 22.07 -40.12
C ASN A 671 -8.82 22.58 -39.49
N TRP A 672 -9.98 22.01 -39.85
CA TRP A 672 -11.25 22.33 -39.21
C TRP A 672 -11.29 21.94 -37.74
N GLU A 673 -10.84 20.73 -37.39
CA GLU A 673 -10.78 20.28 -36.00
C GLU A 673 -9.84 21.15 -35.17
N CYS A 674 -8.67 21.50 -35.72
CA CYS A 674 -7.74 22.45 -35.09
C CYS A 674 -8.37 23.84 -34.89
N PHE A 675 -9.11 24.33 -35.88
CA PHE A 675 -9.81 25.62 -35.80
C PHE A 675 -10.92 25.62 -34.74
N LYS A 676 -11.68 24.51 -34.62
CA LYS A 676 -12.67 24.34 -33.54
C LYS A 676 -12.05 24.48 -32.15
N VAL A 677 -10.87 23.88 -31.93
CA VAL A 677 -10.15 23.99 -30.66
C VAL A 677 -9.64 25.42 -30.44
N ALA A 678 -9.03 26.04 -31.44
CA ALA A 678 -8.49 27.40 -31.32
C ALA A 678 -9.56 28.43 -30.98
N VAL A 679 -10.73 28.33 -31.63
CA VAL A 679 -11.87 29.21 -31.35
C VAL A 679 -12.44 28.98 -29.94
N LEU A 680 -12.49 27.74 -29.46
CA LEU A 680 -12.92 27.43 -28.09
C LEU A 680 -11.90 27.88 -27.03
N ALA A 681 -10.60 27.82 -27.35
CA ALA A 681 -9.53 28.26 -26.46
C ALA A 681 -9.61 29.77 -26.20
N GLY A 682 -9.88 30.57 -27.24
CA GLY A 682 -10.03 32.03 -27.14
C GLY A 682 -11.27 32.52 -26.35
N GLU A 683 -12.18 31.63 -25.96
CA GLU A 683 -13.34 31.94 -25.10
C GLU A 683 -13.02 31.79 -23.60
N GLY A 684 -11.77 31.45 -23.27
CA GLY A 684 -11.24 31.38 -21.91
C GLY A 684 -11.87 30.28 -21.04
N LYS A 685 -12.05 30.57 -19.75
CA LYS A 685 -12.42 29.58 -18.71
C LYS A 685 -13.77 28.90 -18.93
N LYS A 686 -14.73 29.60 -19.55
CA LYS A 686 -16.13 29.12 -19.68
C LYS A 686 -16.25 27.83 -20.48
N LYS A 687 -15.44 27.66 -21.52
CA LYS A 687 -15.55 26.54 -22.47
C LYS A 687 -14.39 25.54 -22.39
N ARG A 688 -13.43 25.74 -21.47
CA ARG A 688 -12.23 24.90 -21.35
C ARG A 688 -12.54 23.45 -21.00
N LYS A 689 -13.45 23.19 -20.05
CA LYS A 689 -13.87 21.82 -19.67
C LYS A 689 -14.57 21.12 -20.83
N PHE A 690 -15.44 21.85 -21.54
CA PHE A 690 -16.14 21.35 -22.73
C PHE A 690 -15.16 21.01 -23.86
N MET A 691 -14.25 21.93 -24.20
CA MET A 691 -13.20 21.74 -25.20
C MET A 691 -12.35 20.50 -24.90
N MET A 692 -11.84 20.39 -23.68
CA MET A 692 -10.99 19.27 -23.27
C MET A 692 -11.73 17.93 -23.29
N GLN A 693 -13.03 17.91 -22.98
CA GLN A 693 -13.81 16.67 -23.07
C GLN A 693 -14.13 16.28 -24.51
N MET A 694 -14.41 17.24 -25.39
CA MET A 694 -14.84 16.97 -26.77
C MET A 694 -13.69 16.74 -27.74
N ALA A 695 -12.54 17.38 -27.50
CA ALA A 695 -11.44 17.49 -28.46
C ALA A 695 -10.06 17.20 -27.84
N LYS A 696 -10.01 16.30 -26.85
CA LYS A 696 -8.78 15.87 -26.16
C LYS A 696 -7.64 15.58 -27.14
N ASP A 697 -7.87 14.72 -28.13
CA ASP A 697 -6.82 14.30 -29.08
C ASP A 697 -6.30 15.46 -29.93
N THR A 698 -7.18 16.37 -30.34
CA THR A 698 -6.80 17.59 -31.07
C THR A 698 -6.02 18.56 -30.19
N VAL A 699 -6.38 18.68 -28.91
CA VAL A 699 -5.62 19.48 -27.93
C VAL A 699 -4.22 18.91 -27.73
N ILE A 700 -4.09 17.59 -27.54
CA ILE A 700 -2.80 16.88 -27.44
C ILE A 700 -1.97 17.12 -28.69
N TYR A 701 -2.59 16.95 -29.87
CA TYR A 701 -1.95 17.22 -31.14
C TYR A 701 -1.40 18.64 -31.18
N LEU A 702 -2.23 19.68 -30.98
CA LEU A 702 -1.78 21.07 -31.03
C LEU A 702 -0.68 21.39 -30.03
N LYS A 703 -0.76 20.82 -28.81
CA LYS A 703 0.29 20.95 -27.80
C LYS A 703 1.61 20.28 -28.18
N SER A 704 1.57 19.23 -28.99
CA SER A 704 2.77 18.50 -29.43
C SER A 704 3.60 19.24 -30.49
N PHE A 705 3.04 20.23 -31.20
CA PHE A 705 3.74 21.05 -32.20
C PHE A 705 4.22 22.41 -31.66
N SER A 706 4.18 22.61 -30.33
CA SER A 706 4.51 23.89 -29.71
C SER A 706 5.88 24.43 -30.15
N GLU A 707 5.93 25.73 -30.51
CA GLU A 707 7.15 26.50 -30.79
C GLU A 707 8.13 26.54 -29.60
N SER A 708 7.72 26.07 -28.42
CA SER A 708 8.52 26.04 -27.18
C SER A 708 9.50 24.86 -27.04
N GLY A 709 9.69 24.04 -28.08
CA GLY A 709 10.70 22.95 -28.09
C GLY A 709 10.33 21.71 -27.27
N ARG A 710 9.03 21.50 -26.99
CA ARG A 710 8.52 20.37 -26.19
C ARG A 710 8.60 19.05 -26.99
N LYS A 711 9.38 18.08 -26.50
CA LYS A 711 9.40 16.71 -27.05
C LYS A 711 8.31 15.87 -26.38
N VAL A 712 7.18 15.67 -27.06
CA VAL A 712 6.17 14.69 -26.66
C VAL A 712 6.68 13.30 -27.01
N VAL A 713 6.88 12.45 -26.01
CA VAL A 713 7.16 11.03 -26.24
C VAL A 713 5.81 10.37 -26.50
N GLN A 714 5.56 9.91 -27.73
CA GLN A 714 4.54 8.89 -27.94
C GLN A 714 4.98 7.65 -27.16
N LEU A 715 4.50 7.52 -25.93
CA LEU A 715 4.69 6.33 -25.12
C LEU A 715 3.99 5.19 -25.88
N VAL A 716 4.78 4.19 -26.30
CA VAL A 716 4.22 2.90 -26.72
C VAL A 716 3.40 2.41 -25.53
N ALA A 717 2.08 2.37 -25.71
CA ALA A 717 1.13 2.03 -24.66
C ALA A 717 1.54 0.72 -23.98
N GLY A 718 1.77 0.78 -22.66
CA GLY A 718 1.73 -0.39 -21.78
C GLY A 718 3.04 -1.05 -21.31
N VAL A 719 4.26 -0.54 -21.57
CA VAL A 719 5.47 -1.36 -21.27
C VAL A 719 6.64 -0.68 -20.53
N LYS A 720 6.71 0.65 -20.37
CA LYS A 720 7.88 1.26 -19.71
C LYS A 720 7.51 2.05 -18.45
N LYS A 721 8.02 1.56 -17.30
CA LYS A 721 8.07 2.33 -16.05
C LYS A 721 8.90 3.60 -16.28
N PRO A 722 8.47 4.78 -15.82
CA PRO A 722 9.28 5.99 -15.88
C PRO A 722 10.58 5.79 -15.10
N LYS A 723 11.70 6.26 -15.65
CA LYS A 723 13.00 6.24 -14.99
C LYS A 723 13.32 7.63 -14.44
N ARG A 724 13.87 7.70 -13.24
CA ARG A 724 14.45 8.94 -12.72
C ARG A 724 15.52 9.44 -13.69
N PRO A 725 15.49 10.71 -14.12
CA PRO A 725 16.59 11.29 -14.89
C PRO A 725 17.85 11.32 -14.01
N LYS A 726 19.02 11.05 -14.61
CA LYS A 726 20.30 11.16 -13.90
C LYS A 726 20.52 12.63 -13.51
N GLY A 727 20.63 12.93 -12.22
CA GLY A 727 21.01 14.25 -11.72
C GLY A 727 19.90 15.14 -11.14
N CYS A 728 18.64 14.69 -11.02
CA CYS A 728 17.64 15.44 -10.26
C CYS A 728 17.77 15.16 -8.77
N VAL A 729 18.66 15.91 -8.10
CA VAL A 729 18.55 16.22 -6.68
C VAL A 729 18.24 17.71 -6.63
N ALA A 730 17.01 18.06 -6.26
CA ALA A 730 16.68 19.44 -5.94
C ALA A 730 15.74 19.37 -4.73
N GLY A 731 16.35 19.37 -3.54
CA GLY A 731 15.61 19.67 -2.32
C GLY A 731 15.43 21.19 -2.21
N ILE A 732 14.42 21.62 -1.45
CA ILE A 732 14.21 23.05 -1.14
C ILE A 732 15.46 23.68 -0.51
N ARG A 733 16.28 22.89 0.20
CA ARG A 733 17.53 23.31 0.83
C ARG A 733 18.64 23.73 -0.15
N ASP A 734 18.56 23.31 -1.42
CA ASP A 734 19.55 23.68 -2.43
C ASP A 734 19.17 24.98 -3.16
N LEU A 735 17.90 25.41 -3.07
CA LEU A 735 17.41 26.64 -3.71
C LEU A 735 17.65 27.89 -2.87
N GLU A 736 17.97 27.75 -1.58
CA GLU A 736 18.29 28.88 -0.68
C GLU A 736 19.77 29.31 -0.76
N ASN A 737 20.64 28.54 -1.43
CA ASN A 737 22.07 28.85 -1.55
C ASN A 737 22.50 29.40 -2.92
N ASP A 738 21.57 29.58 -3.87
CA ASP A 738 21.86 30.13 -5.19
C ASP A 738 21.59 31.65 -5.22
N ASP A 739 22.23 32.37 -4.30
CA ASP A 739 22.29 33.84 -4.33
C ASP A 739 23.60 34.26 -5.01
N GLY A 740 23.52 34.43 -6.34
CA GLY A 740 24.25 35.44 -7.11
C GLY A 740 25.75 35.62 -6.85
N GLY A 741 26.56 34.59 -7.10
CA GLY A 741 27.99 34.75 -7.32
C GLY A 741 28.28 34.99 -8.80
N ALA A 742 28.41 36.26 -9.22
CA ALA A 742 28.85 36.61 -10.55
C ALA A 742 30.31 36.15 -10.76
N GLU A 743 30.52 35.07 -11.52
CA GLU A 743 31.84 34.72 -12.05
C GLU A 743 32.21 35.76 -13.12
N VAL A 744 33.28 36.50 -12.83
CA VAL A 744 33.94 37.41 -13.76
C VAL A 744 34.80 36.56 -14.69
N ASP A 745 34.46 36.57 -15.99
CA ASP A 745 35.25 36.00 -17.06
C ASP A 745 36.67 36.60 -17.08
N GLY A 746 37.66 35.75 -16.80
CA GLY A 746 39.09 36.05 -16.98
C GLY A 746 39.69 35.13 -18.04
N ASN A 747 39.61 35.55 -19.31
CA ASN A 747 40.46 35.02 -20.39
C ASN A 747 41.86 35.64 -20.27
N GLY A 748 42.90 34.80 -20.30
CA GLY A 748 44.28 35.30 -20.34
C GLY A 748 45.33 34.18 -20.31
N GLU A 749 45.53 33.58 -21.48
CA GLU A 749 46.78 33.10 -22.08
C GLU A 749 47.78 32.20 -21.32
N GLU A 750 48.18 31.18 -22.07
CA GLU A 750 49.35 30.32 -21.91
C GLU A 750 50.62 31.11 -21.58
N ASP A 751 51.40 30.63 -20.62
CA ASP A 751 52.86 30.64 -20.78
C ASP A 751 53.57 29.56 -19.97
N ARG A 752 54.73 29.19 -20.52
CA ARG A 752 55.53 27.98 -20.31
C ARG A 752 56.35 27.93 -19.02
N GLU A 753 56.84 26.72 -18.75
CA GLU A 753 58.10 26.37 -18.05
C GLU A 753 58.25 26.74 -16.56
N THR A 754 58.13 25.75 -15.67
CA THR A 754 59.28 25.03 -15.03
C THR A 754 58.80 23.93 -14.09
#